data_AF-A0A946MHM9-F1
#
_entry.id   AF-A0A946MHM9-F1
#
_cell.length_a   1.000
_cell.length_b   1.000
_cell.length_c   1.000
_cell.angle_alpha   90.00
_cell.angle_beta   90.00
_cell.angle_gamma   90.00
#
_symmetry.space_group_name_H-M   'P 1'
#
loop_
_entity.id
_entity.type
_entity.pdbx_description
1 polymer ?
#
loop_
_entity_poly.entity_id
_entity_poly.type
_entity_poly.pdbx_seq_one_letter_code
_entity_poly.pdbx_strand_id
1 'polypeptide(L)'
;MKQTLLICALFVGSSLPLCADGDGDNDPTAIRQVPRLGVEVSVEDTKRMRSELEKLSSQLQLLRVSSRSLATELIPDVEIYYRGVQDNLNHREFFSNGDITKAFKLLSVGQQRAADLLNGNAPWLRETGLVVRGYRSRLDGSAQPYGLVIPENYSRDLQQQVRLDVWFHGRGETLSETNFMDQRTKTIGYYSPANTIVLHPYGRYSNAFKFAGEVDVLEALEHVKSQYQVDDDRISVRGFSMGGAACWQFAVLYSDRWFAANPGAGFSETPEFLKFFQKEKLTPYWWEEKLWRWYDADDSAINLFHAPTVAYSGEKDIQKQAADVMESALAKEGIAMTHIIGPDSGHRIHADSQKVIERKMASLAITGNENIPTTIHKVTYSLKYNRQYWITIDAVTEHWEAARVDAKILGPSSFEITATGMTGLSFSMDAGFCPFDITRPVQLKINGKKLKLPGPKSDRSWEASVHLAESTWVVGKPTVAGLVKKHGLQGPIDDAFMDSFLMVTPTAAAMTRPIGDWVAREQQHALDHWRQHFRGHARVKKDVDVTAEDIANHHLILWGDFSSNQMMKRIREDLPLKWTNDEVQIGSKSFSSASHVPILIYPNPLNPKKYIVINSGFTYREYAYLNNARQVPMLPDWAIVDVVNAPDANDSIYRFPGIPVDANFFNEAWQVK
;
A
#
# COMPACT_ATOMS: atom_id res chain seq x y z
N MET A 1 -37.46 -41.07 3.22
CA MET A 1 -37.07 -41.04 4.66
C MET A 1 -35.56 -41.16 4.74
N LYS A 2 -34.94 -40.38 5.63
CA LYS A 2 -33.49 -40.11 5.82
C LYS A 2 -32.94 -38.89 5.05
N GLN A 3 -33.27 -37.72 5.60
CA GLN A 3 -32.46 -36.51 5.50
C GLN A 3 -31.19 -36.70 6.33
N THR A 4 -30.02 -36.43 5.74
CA THR A 4 -28.76 -36.32 6.47
C THR A 4 -28.44 -34.83 6.58
N LEU A 5 -28.65 -34.27 7.78
CA LEU A 5 -28.25 -32.90 8.13
C LEU A 5 -26.73 -32.78 8.08
N LEU A 6 -26.22 -31.88 7.23
CA LEU A 6 -24.85 -31.39 7.29
C LEU A 6 -24.80 -30.27 8.34
N ILE A 7 -24.26 -30.56 9.52
CA ILE A 7 -24.05 -29.58 10.58
C ILE A 7 -22.84 -28.72 10.20
N CYS A 8 -23.08 -27.47 9.82
CA CYS A 8 -22.05 -26.44 9.72
C CYS A 8 -21.55 -26.10 11.14
N ALA A 9 -20.42 -26.69 11.52
CA ALA A 9 -19.72 -26.31 12.74
C ALA A 9 -19.04 -24.94 12.55
N LEU A 10 -19.72 -23.88 12.97
CA LEU A 10 -19.11 -22.59 13.28
C LEU A 10 -18.12 -22.80 14.44
N PHE A 11 -16.85 -23.04 14.11
CA PHE A 11 -15.78 -22.95 15.10
C PHE A 11 -15.65 -21.48 15.51
N VAL A 12 -16.28 -21.15 16.63
CA VAL A 12 -15.98 -19.95 17.42
C VAL A 12 -14.56 -20.13 17.95
N GLY A 13 -13.59 -19.65 17.20
CA GLY A 13 -12.27 -19.38 17.73
C GLY A 13 -12.45 -18.33 18.82
N SER A 14 -12.31 -18.74 20.08
CA SER A 14 -12.21 -17.86 21.23
C SER A 14 -10.95 -17.00 21.08
N SER A 15 -11.07 -15.89 20.38
CA SER A 15 -10.14 -14.77 20.51
C SER A 15 -10.40 -14.16 21.88
N LEU A 16 -9.63 -14.59 22.89
CA LEU A 16 -9.32 -13.67 23.97
C LEU A 16 -8.81 -12.38 23.31
N PRO A 17 -9.36 -11.19 23.65
CA PRO A 17 -8.79 -9.96 23.14
C PRO A 17 -7.38 -9.88 23.73
N LEU A 18 -6.36 -10.19 22.94
CA LEU A 18 -5.07 -9.57 23.20
C LEU A 18 -5.36 -8.08 23.11
N CYS A 19 -5.22 -7.37 24.23
CA CYS A 19 -5.25 -5.91 24.27
C CYS A 19 -4.03 -5.36 23.50
N ALA A 20 -3.97 -5.60 22.20
CA ALA A 20 -3.27 -4.71 21.29
C ALA A 20 -4.15 -3.46 21.19
N ASP A 21 -3.57 -2.27 21.22
CA ASP A 21 -4.27 -0.99 21.16
C ASP A 21 -4.94 -0.55 22.50
N GLY A 22 -4.33 -0.79 23.66
CA GLY A 22 -4.78 -0.19 24.94
C GLY A 22 -3.97 1.04 25.35
N ASP A 23 -4.47 1.83 26.33
CA ASP A 23 -3.82 3.05 26.85
C ASP A 23 -2.33 2.87 27.22
N GLY A 24 -1.88 1.64 27.51
CA GLY A 24 -0.47 1.30 27.79
C GLY A 24 0.46 1.31 26.56
N ASP A 25 -0.07 1.29 25.35
CA ASP A 25 0.68 1.40 24.09
C ASP A 25 1.00 2.88 23.73
N ASN A 26 0.70 3.85 24.61
CA ASN A 26 0.93 5.30 24.41
C ASN A 26 2.27 5.81 24.95
N ASP A 27 3.11 4.96 25.52
CA ASP A 27 4.44 5.38 26.02
C ASP A 27 5.50 5.25 24.91
N PRO A 28 6.00 6.35 24.33
CA PRO A 28 7.00 6.31 23.26
C PRO A 28 8.39 5.91 23.77
N THR A 29 8.58 5.61 25.06
CA THR A 29 9.85 5.18 25.67
C THR A 29 9.87 3.70 26.06
N ALA A 30 8.72 3.03 26.07
CA ALA A 30 8.57 1.63 26.47
C ALA A 30 7.80 0.83 25.41
N ILE A 31 8.50 0.36 24.37
CA ILE A 31 7.87 -0.33 23.24
C ILE A 31 8.04 -1.84 23.32
N ARG A 32 6.91 -2.56 23.28
CA ARG A 32 6.93 -4.02 23.10
C ARG A 32 7.24 -4.40 21.65
N GLN A 33 7.96 -5.51 21.48
CA GLN A 33 8.27 -6.04 20.15
C GLN A 33 7.00 -6.53 19.43
N VAL A 34 6.85 -6.16 18.15
CA VAL A 34 5.76 -6.62 17.27
C VAL A 34 6.37 -7.14 15.96
N PRO A 35 6.22 -8.42 15.58
CA PRO A 35 5.56 -9.49 16.33
C PRO A 35 6.34 -9.83 17.61
N ARG A 36 5.64 -10.36 18.61
CA ARG A 36 6.26 -10.93 19.81
C ARG A 36 7.14 -12.13 19.46
N LEU A 37 8.06 -12.54 20.34
CA LEU A 37 8.73 -13.83 20.15
C LEU A 37 7.76 -15.01 20.29
N GLY A 38 7.97 -16.01 19.44
CA GLY A 38 7.26 -17.27 19.42
C GLY A 38 7.75 -18.30 20.45
N VAL A 39 7.17 -19.50 20.38
CA VAL A 39 7.60 -20.68 21.16
C VAL A 39 8.98 -21.15 20.69
N GLU A 40 9.71 -21.82 21.59
CA GLU A 40 10.93 -22.50 21.20
C GLU A 40 10.60 -23.75 20.39
N VAL A 41 11.30 -23.94 19.28
CA VAL A 41 11.20 -25.16 18.47
C VAL A 41 12.19 -26.17 19.03
N SER A 42 11.73 -27.42 19.24
CA SER A 42 12.60 -28.48 19.74
C SER A 42 13.82 -28.69 18.82
N VAL A 43 14.93 -29.21 19.36
CA VAL A 43 16.12 -29.53 18.55
C VAL A 43 15.79 -30.55 17.46
N GLU A 44 14.93 -31.52 17.77
CA GLU A 44 14.46 -32.53 16.83
C GLU A 44 13.62 -31.90 15.70
N ASP A 45 12.64 -31.08 16.03
CA ASP A 45 11.80 -30.40 15.05
C ASP A 45 12.60 -29.40 14.21
N THR A 46 13.57 -28.72 14.81
CA THR A 46 14.49 -27.81 14.09
C THR A 46 15.30 -28.59 13.06
N LYS A 47 15.89 -29.73 13.45
CA LYS A 47 16.65 -30.59 12.53
C LYS A 47 15.77 -31.11 11.41
N ARG A 48 14.56 -31.57 11.74
CA ARG A 48 13.59 -32.07 10.78
C ARG A 48 13.15 -30.98 9.79
N MET A 49 12.76 -29.80 10.28
CA MET A 49 12.36 -28.67 9.41
C MET A 49 13.48 -28.25 8.49
N ARG A 50 14.73 -28.15 8.99
CA ARG A 50 15.88 -27.81 8.14
C ARG A 50 16.08 -28.82 7.02
N SER A 51 15.94 -30.11 7.29
CA SER A 51 16.00 -31.15 6.26
C SER A 51 14.89 -31.01 5.22
N GLU A 52 13.64 -30.76 5.64
CA GLU A 52 12.53 -30.57 4.71
C GLU A 52 12.62 -29.26 3.89
N LEU A 53 13.15 -28.19 4.49
CA LEU A 53 13.48 -26.94 3.80
C LEU A 53 14.59 -27.15 2.76
N GLU A 54 15.62 -27.94 3.09
CA GLU A 54 16.70 -28.26 2.15
C GLU A 54 16.19 -29.02 0.93
N LYS A 55 15.32 -30.02 1.14
CA LYS A 55 14.63 -30.72 0.02
C LYS A 55 13.87 -29.75 -0.87
N LEU A 56 13.05 -28.88 -0.28
CA LEU A 56 12.26 -27.90 -1.04
C LEU A 56 13.15 -26.87 -1.75
N SER A 57 14.25 -26.45 -1.12
CA SER A 57 15.26 -25.57 -1.73
C SER A 57 15.89 -26.22 -2.97
N SER A 58 16.29 -27.49 -2.89
CA SER A 58 16.81 -28.24 -4.04
C SER A 58 15.78 -28.33 -5.17
N GLN A 59 14.51 -28.59 -4.86
CA GLN A 59 13.45 -28.59 -5.88
C GLN A 59 13.25 -27.21 -6.51
N LEU A 60 13.29 -26.12 -5.74
CA LEU A 60 13.22 -24.75 -6.25
C LEU A 60 14.40 -24.43 -7.18
N GLN A 61 15.61 -24.92 -6.89
CA GLN A 61 16.75 -24.78 -7.80
C GLN A 61 16.51 -25.50 -9.13
N LEU A 62 15.94 -26.71 -9.10
CA LEU A 62 15.57 -27.45 -10.32
C LEU A 62 14.50 -26.72 -11.13
N LEU A 63 13.50 -26.12 -10.47
CA LEU A 63 12.46 -25.33 -11.14
C LEU A 63 13.04 -24.12 -11.88
N ARG A 64 14.01 -23.42 -11.28
CA ARG A 64 14.66 -22.23 -11.86
C ARG A 64 15.41 -22.52 -13.17
N VAL A 65 15.93 -23.71 -13.33
CA VAL A 65 16.68 -24.13 -14.54
C VAL A 65 15.86 -25.04 -15.48
N SER A 66 14.59 -25.26 -15.16
CA SER A 66 13.70 -26.09 -15.96
C SER A 66 13.41 -25.43 -17.31
N SER A 67 13.37 -26.22 -18.38
CA SER A 67 12.94 -25.76 -19.71
C SER A 67 11.42 -25.65 -19.86
N ARG A 68 10.64 -26.07 -18.85
CA ARG A 68 9.18 -26.03 -18.86
C ARG A 68 8.70 -24.65 -18.40
N SER A 69 7.89 -23.98 -19.21
CA SER A 69 7.37 -22.64 -18.89
C SER A 69 6.57 -22.59 -17.57
N LEU A 70 5.68 -23.58 -17.34
CA LEU A 70 4.93 -23.68 -16.09
C LEU A 70 5.85 -23.74 -14.85
N ALA A 71 7.01 -24.39 -14.97
CA ALA A 71 7.94 -24.55 -13.86
C ALA A 71 8.63 -23.24 -13.48
N THR A 72 8.91 -22.36 -14.46
CA THR A 72 9.56 -21.06 -14.22
C THR A 72 8.54 -19.97 -13.86
N GLU A 73 7.36 -19.98 -14.49
CA GLU A 73 6.28 -19.02 -14.24
C GLU A 73 5.68 -19.15 -12.84
N LEU A 74 5.49 -20.39 -12.35
CA LEU A 74 4.79 -20.67 -11.09
C LEU A 74 5.72 -20.94 -9.89
N ILE A 75 7.00 -20.57 -9.99
CA ILE A 75 7.93 -20.64 -8.84
C ILE A 75 7.35 -19.95 -7.59
N PRO A 76 6.71 -18.77 -7.68
CA PRO A 76 6.13 -18.14 -6.49
C PRO A 76 5.07 -18.98 -5.78
N ASP A 77 4.31 -19.83 -6.52
CA ASP A 77 3.32 -20.75 -5.94
C ASP A 77 3.96 -21.88 -5.09
N VAL A 78 5.28 -22.05 -5.14
CA VAL A 78 6.07 -22.97 -4.32
C VAL A 78 6.89 -22.20 -3.27
N GLU A 79 7.51 -21.10 -3.67
CA GLU A 79 8.45 -20.31 -2.85
C GLU A 79 7.80 -19.77 -1.57
N ILE A 80 6.50 -19.42 -1.61
CA ILE A 80 5.76 -18.97 -0.42
C ILE A 80 5.81 -19.98 0.74
N TYR A 81 5.79 -21.29 0.44
CA TYR A 81 5.83 -22.35 1.46
C TYR A 81 7.22 -22.51 2.07
N TYR A 82 8.25 -22.44 1.23
CA TYR A 82 9.65 -22.46 1.68
C TYR A 82 9.94 -21.25 2.57
N ARG A 83 9.65 -20.05 2.07
CA ARG A 83 9.97 -18.80 2.73
C ARG A 83 9.22 -18.66 4.06
N GLY A 84 7.90 -18.86 4.05
CA GLY A 84 7.10 -18.70 5.28
C GLY A 84 7.58 -19.59 6.42
N VAL A 85 8.04 -20.81 6.14
CA VAL A 85 8.57 -21.72 7.17
C VAL A 85 10.00 -21.37 7.56
N GLN A 86 10.85 -21.00 6.59
CA GLN A 86 12.22 -20.57 6.84
C GLN A 86 12.27 -19.33 7.74
N ASP A 87 11.47 -18.32 7.43
CA ASP A 87 11.46 -17.04 8.16
C ASP A 87 10.96 -17.26 9.59
N ASN A 88 9.86 -18.01 9.76
CA ASN A 88 9.35 -18.31 11.09
C ASN A 88 10.36 -19.09 11.95
N LEU A 89 11.13 -20.00 11.36
CA LEU A 89 12.18 -20.74 12.06
C LEU A 89 13.37 -19.84 12.44
N ASN A 90 13.83 -19.00 11.50
CA ASN A 90 15.01 -18.17 11.70
C ASN A 90 14.76 -17.01 12.68
N HIS A 91 13.53 -16.49 12.72
CA HIS A 91 13.18 -15.33 13.55
C HIS A 91 12.35 -15.68 14.78
N ARG A 92 12.14 -16.98 15.05
CA ARG A 92 11.32 -17.49 16.17
C ARG A 92 9.89 -16.92 16.13
N GLU A 93 9.22 -17.07 15.00
CA GLU A 93 7.86 -16.55 14.75
C GLU A 93 6.82 -17.67 14.60
N PHE A 94 7.08 -18.83 15.22
CA PHE A 94 6.03 -19.81 15.51
C PHE A 94 5.38 -19.44 16.85
N PHE A 95 4.14 -18.97 16.86
CA PHE A 95 3.53 -18.39 18.05
C PHE A 95 2.81 -19.40 18.95
N SER A 96 2.72 -20.65 18.49
CA SER A 96 2.18 -21.80 19.21
C SER A 96 2.80 -23.11 18.72
N ASN A 97 2.71 -24.19 19.51
CA ASN A 97 3.09 -25.53 19.05
C ASN A 97 2.26 -26.01 17.84
N GLY A 98 1.04 -25.49 17.69
CA GLY A 98 0.22 -25.72 16.50
C GLY A 98 0.87 -25.15 15.24
N ASP A 99 1.61 -24.05 15.33
CA ASP A 99 2.26 -23.40 14.19
C ASP A 99 3.41 -24.25 13.64
N ILE A 100 4.14 -24.95 14.51
CA ILE A 100 5.15 -25.95 14.15
C ILE A 100 4.52 -27.09 13.34
N THR A 101 3.34 -27.56 13.75
CA THR A 101 2.61 -28.62 13.03
C THR A 101 2.14 -28.13 11.66
N LYS A 102 1.62 -26.89 11.57
CA LYS A 102 1.24 -26.26 10.30
C LYS A 102 2.44 -26.16 9.35
N ALA A 103 3.62 -25.81 9.88
CA ALA A 103 4.84 -25.68 9.08
C ALA A 103 5.20 -26.97 8.33
N PHE A 104 5.17 -28.13 9.01
CA PHE A 104 5.42 -29.41 8.35
C PHE A 104 4.37 -29.75 7.27
N LYS A 105 3.09 -29.46 7.52
CA LYS A 105 2.02 -29.64 6.52
C LYS A 105 2.29 -28.75 5.29
N LEU A 106 2.64 -27.49 5.51
CA LEU A 106 2.89 -26.52 4.44
C LEU A 106 4.15 -26.86 3.62
N LEU A 107 5.21 -27.35 4.26
CA LEU A 107 6.39 -27.87 3.55
C LEU A 107 6.01 -29.04 2.64
N SER A 108 5.19 -29.97 3.11
CA SER A 108 4.70 -31.08 2.29
C SER A 108 3.90 -30.59 1.08
N VAL A 109 3.06 -29.56 1.24
CA VAL A 109 2.34 -28.95 0.11
C VAL A 109 3.31 -28.29 -0.87
N GLY A 110 4.29 -27.52 -0.39
CA GLY A 110 5.31 -26.91 -1.23
C GLY A 110 6.11 -27.94 -2.04
N GLN A 111 6.55 -29.03 -1.40
CA GLN A 111 7.26 -30.12 -2.07
C GLN A 111 6.42 -30.84 -3.12
N GLN A 112 5.12 -31.05 -2.83
CA GLN A 112 4.19 -31.63 -3.81
C GLN A 112 4.01 -30.71 -5.01
N ARG A 113 3.77 -29.41 -4.78
CA ARG A 113 3.65 -28.43 -5.88
C ARG A 113 4.92 -28.37 -6.72
N ALA A 114 6.09 -28.40 -6.08
CA ALA A 114 7.36 -28.41 -6.80
C ALA A 114 7.50 -29.67 -7.68
N ALA A 115 7.12 -30.83 -7.17
CA ALA A 115 7.12 -32.08 -7.94
C ALA A 115 6.13 -32.03 -9.11
N ASP A 116 4.93 -31.48 -8.92
CA ASP A 116 3.94 -31.31 -9.98
C ASP A 116 4.47 -30.40 -11.10
N LEU A 117 5.09 -29.27 -10.76
CA LEU A 117 5.68 -28.35 -11.74
C LEU A 117 6.83 -28.99 -12.52
N LEU A 118 7.71 -29.76 -11.87
CA LEU A 118 8.76 -30.53 -12.55
C LEU A 118 8.16 -31.55 -13.52
N ASN A 119 6.99 -32.09 -13.19
CA ASN A 119 6.20 -32.98 -14.04
C ASN A 119 5.30 -32.25 -15.05
N GLY A 120 5.34 -30.91 -15.11
CA GLY A 120 4.62 -30.09 -16.10
C GLY A 120 3.13 -29.90 -15.79
N ASN A 121 2.75 -30.09 -14.53
CA ASN A 121 1.37 -29.97 -14.06
C ASN A 121 1.27 -28.89 -12.98
N ALA A 122 0.10 -28.25 -12.89
CA ALA A 122 -0.22 -27.29 -11.83
C ALA A 122 -1.70 -27.44 -11.43
N PRO A 123 -2.06 -28.52 -10.70
CA PRO A 123 -3.46 -28.87 -10.44
C PRO A 123 -4.28 -27.76 -9.76
N TRP A 124 -3.65 -26.97 -8.88
CA TRP A 124 -4.29 -25.85 -8.18
C TRP A 124 -4.80 -24.73 -9.08
N LEU A 125 -4.38 -24.66 -10.36
CA LEU A 125 -4.93 -23.70 -11.32
C LEU A 125 -6.38 -24.02 -11.72
N ARG A 126 -6.83 -25.25 -11.48
CA ARG A 126 -8.17 -25.76 -11.83
C ARG A 126 -9.04 -26.02 -10.60
N GLU A 127 -8.50 -25.83 -9.40
CA GLU A 127 -9.24 -26.01 -8.16
C GLU A 127 -10.28 -24.90 -8.00
N THR A 128 -11.46 -25.29 -7.50
CA THR A 128 -12.48 -24.37 -6.98
C THR A 128 -12.50 -24.44 -5.46
N GLY A 129 -13.20 -23.52 -4.80
CA GLY A 129 -13.19 -23.38 -3.35
C GLY A 129 -11.94 -22.64 -2.85
N LEU A 130 -11.31 -23.17 -1.81
CA LEU A 130 -10.23 -22.50 -1.09
C LEU A 130 -8.88 -22.78 -1.75
N VAL A 131 -8.26 -21.76 -2.34
CA VAL A 131 -6.98 -21.91 -3.04
C VAL A 131 -5.97 -20.88 -2.53
N VAL A 132 -4.78 -21.34 -2.14
CA VAL A 132 -3.63 -20.47 -1.85
C VAL A 132 -2.77 -20.35 -3.08
N ARG A 133 -2.42 -19.12 -3.44
CA ARG A 133 -1.56 -18.80 -4.58
C ARG A 133 -0.39 -17.90 -4.14
N GLY A 134 0.68 -17.90 -4.92
CA GLY A 134 1.83 -17.01 -4.74
C GLY A 134 2.11 -16.16 -5.97
N TYR A 135 2.69 -14.98 -5.76
CA TYR A 135 3.22 -14.12 -6.82
C TYR A 135 4.54 -13.49 -6.38
N ARG A 136 5.35 -12.97 -7.32
CA ARG A 136 6.60 -12.28 -6.98
C ARG A 136 6.37 -10.76 -6.94
N SER A 137 6.65 -10.15 -5.80
CA SER A 137 6.50 -8.70 -5.63
C SER A 137 7.64 -7.93 -6.31
N ARG A 138 7.31 -6.81 -6.96
CA ARG A 138 8.33 -5.94 -7.57
C ARG A 138 9.13 -5.14 -6.54
N LEU A 139 8.53 -4.84 -5.38
CA LEU A 139 9.11 -4.01 -4.33
C LEU A 139 10.50 -4.52 -3.94
N ASP A 140 10.58 -5.79 -3.59
CA ASP A 140 11.75 -6.42 -2.97
C ASP A 140 12.13 -7.77 -3.62
N GLY A 141 11.32 -8.26 -4.56
CA GLY A 141 11.58 -9.52 -5.29
C GLY A 141 11.13 -10.75 -4.53
N SER A 142 10.52 -10.59 -3.35
CA SER A 142 10.07 -11.68 -2.51
C SER A 142 8.73 -12.26 -2.99
N ALA A 143 8.51 -13.57 -2.84
CA ALA A 143 7.28 -14.24 -3.23
C ALA A 143 6.19 -14.12 -2.15
N GLN A 144 5.05 -13.46 -2.43
CA GLN A 144 3.99 -13.20 -1.44
C GLN A 144 2.76 -14.09 -1.65
N PRO A 145 2.11 -14.58 -0.57
CA PRO A 145 0.91 -15.40 -0.68
C PRO A 145 -0.36 -14.54 -0.77
N TYR A 146 -1.39 -15.06 -1.43
CA TYR A 146 -2.78 -14.64 -1.27
C TYR A 146 -3.71 -15.85 -1.26
N GLY A 147 -4.88 -15.69 -0.66
CA GLY A 147 -5.95 -16.70 -0.63
C GLY A 147 -7.07 -16.35 -1.58
N LEU A 148 -7.72 -17.36 -2.13
CA LEU A 148 -8.90 -17.23 -2.97
C LEU A 148 -10.04 -18.09 -2.44
N VAL A 149 -11.25 -17.59 -2.60
CA VAL A 149 -12.48 -18.40 -2.67
C VAL A 149 -12.95 -18.37 -4.11
N ILE A 150 -12.80 -19.48 -4.82
CA ILE A 150 -13.22 -19.62 -6.21
C ILE A 150 -14.61 -20.28 -6.22
N PRO A 151 -15.62 -19.72 -6.90
CA PRO A 151 -16.96 -20.28 -6.87
C PRO A 151 -17.00 -21.64 -7.58
N GLU A 152 -17.84 -22.57 -7.10
CA GLU A 152 -17.88 -23.97 -7.59
C GLU A 152 -18.15 -24.09 -9.10
N ASN A 153 -18.90 -23.12 -9.65
CA ASN A 153 -19.24 -23.06 -11.07
C ASN A 153 -18.22 -22.27 -11.91
N TYR A 154 -17.10 -21.84 -11.34
CA TYR A 154 -16.04 -21.20 -12.10
C TYR A 154 -15.40 -22.19 -13.06
N SER A 155 -15.33 -21.83 -14.34
CA SER A 155 -14.53 -22.53 -15.34
C SER A 155 -13.95 -21.53 -16.33
N ARG A 156 -12.63 -21.59 -16.52
CA ARG A 156 -11.95 -20.77 -17.54
C ARG A 156 -12.44 -21.08 -18.96
N ASP A 157 -12.91 -22.30 -19.20
CA ASP A 157 -13.36 -22.74 -20.53
C ASP A 157 -14.68 -22.08 -20.94
N LEU A 158 -15.47 -21.63 -19.96
CA LEU A 158 -16.75 -20.98 -20.21
C LEU A 158 -16.62 -19.51 -20.68
N GLN A 159 -15.40 -18.94 -20.66
CA GLN A 159 -15.13 -17.55 -21.06
C GLN A 159 -16.04 -16.52 -20.37
N GLN A 160 -16.53 -16.83 -19.18
CA GLN A 160 -17.42 -15.96 -18.42
C GLN A 160 -16.61 -15.13 -17.44
N GLN A 161 -16.64 -13.82 -17.61
CA GLN A 161 -16.09 -12.90 -16.62
C GLN A 161 -16.92 -12.94 -15.33
N VAL A 162 -16.25 -12.99 -14.18
CA VAL A 162 -16.87 -13.08 -12.86
C VAL A 162 -16.54 -11.87 -11.99
N ARG A 163 -17.47 -11.53 -11.10
CA ARG A 163 -17.26 -10.53 -10.05
C ARG A 163 -16.09 -10.94 -9.16
N LEU A 164 -15.35 -9.95 -8.65
CA LEU A 164 -14.33 -10.15 -7.62
C LEU A 164 -14.58 -9.24 -6.41
N ASP A 165 -14.53 -9.83 -5.21
CA ASP A 165 -14.53 -9.09 -3.94
C ASP A 165 -13.15 -9.20 -3.28
N VAL A 166 -12.50 -8.06 -3.03
CA VAL A 166 -11.29 -8.01 -2.19
C VAL A 166 -11.72 -7.93 -0.73
N TRP A 167 -11.25 -8.85 0.10
CA TRP A 167 -11.52 -8.88 1.54
C TRP A 167 -10.26 -8.63 2.36
N PHE A 168 -10.17 -7.44 2.96
CA PHE A 168 -9.13 -7.06 3.90
C PHE A 168 -9.36 -7.70 5.28
N HIS A 169 -8.34 -8.38 5.82
CA HIS A 169 -8.42 -9.01 7.13
C HIS A 169 -8.22 -8.01 8.29
N GLY A 170 -8.66 -8.39 9.49
CA GLY A 170 -8.43 -7.62 10.71
C GLY A 170 -6.98 -7.69 11.20
N ARG A 171 -6.67 -6.94 12.26
CA ARG A 171 -5.34 -6.90 12.87
C ARG A 171 -4.98 -8.29 13.41
N GLY A 172 -3.74 -8.71 13.19
CA GLY A 172 -3.25 -10.02 13.63
C GLY A 172 -1.76 -10.02 13.84
N GLU A 173 -1.30 -9.69 15.05
CA GLU A 173 0.13 -9.63 15.40
C GLU A 173 0.84 -11.00 15.42
N THR A 174 0.12 -12.08 15.13
CA THR A 174 0.66 -13.44 14.97
C THR A 174 0.35 -14.04 13.60
N LEU A 175 -0.15 -13.22 12.67
CA LEU A 175 -0.51 -13.65 11.31
C LEU A 175 0.74 -13.75 10.43
N SER A 176 1.63 -14.70 10.72
CA SER A 176 2.73 -15.05 9.81
C SER A 176 2.19 -15.67 8.51
N GLU A 177 3.04 -15.79 7.49
CA GLU A 177 2.70 -16.37 6.19
C GLU A 177 2.14 -17.78 6.36
N THR A 178 2.73 -18.59 7.25
CA THR A 178 2.24 -19.96 7.51
C THR A 178 0.87 -19.96 8.16
N ASN A 179 0.61 -19.02 9.07
CA ASN A 179 -0.69 -18.91 9.73
C ASN A 179 -1.75 -18.41 8.75
N PHE A 180 -1.40 -17.45 7.90
CA PHE A 180 -2.25 -16.98 6.82
C PHE A 180 -2.58 -18.09 5.83
N MET A 181 -1.57 -18.77 5.27
CA MET A 181 -1.78 -19.86 4.30
C MET A 181 -2.59 -21.01 4.90
N ASP A 182 -2.28 -21.47 6.11
CA ASP A 182 -3.05 -22.54 6.76
C ASP A 182 -4.52 -22.13 6.95
N GLN A 183 -4.77 -20.89 7.39
CA GLN A 183 -6.12 -20.36 7.51
C GLN A 183 -6.85 -20.33 6.16
N ARG A 184 -6.20 -19.85 5.10
CA ARG A 184 -6.78 -19.74 3.76
C ARG A 184 -7.09 -21.11 3.13
N THR A 185 -6.52 -22.20 3.62
CA THR A 185 -6.92 -23.58 3.21
C THR A 185 -8.13 -24.14 3.98
N LYS A 186 -8.66 -23.42 4.98
CA LYS A 186 -9.69 -23.93 5.89
C LYS A 186 -10.92 -23.03 6.00
N THR A 187 -10.75 -21.72 5.83
CA THR A 187 -11.81 -20.75 6.11
C THR A 187 -12.21 -19.97 4.86
N ILE A 188 -13.50 -19.94 4.57
CA ILE A 188 -14.09 -19.16 3.47
C ILE A 188 -14.13 -17.65 3.75
N GLY A 189 -14.03 -17.23 5.01
CA GLY A 189 -14.15 -15.83 5.41
C GLY A 189 -15.60 -15.43 5.74
N TYR A 190 -15.84 -14.11 5.85
CA TYR A 190 -17.17 -13.60 6.19
C TYR A 190 -18.14 -13.70 5.01
N TYR A 191 -17.68 -13.39 3.80
CA TYR A 191 -18.53 -13.33 2.63
C TYR A 191 -18.00 -14.27 1.54
N SER A 192 -18.93 -14.96 0.89
CA SER A 192 -18.69 -15.76 -0.31
C SER A 192 -19.93 -15.64 -1.21
N PRO A 193 -20.14 -14.49 -1.87
CA PRO A 193 -21.30 -14.29 -2.72
C PRO A 193 -21.29 -15.32 -3.88
N ALA A 194 -22.47 -15.66 -4.39
CA ALA A 194 -22.58 -16.56 -5.53
C ALA A 194 -21.87 -15.97 -6.77
N ASN A 195 -21.29 -16.83 -7.62
CA ASN A 195 -20.62 -16.44 -8.87
C ASN A 195 -19.53 -15.36 -8.70
N THR A 196 -18.86 -15.35 -7.55
CA THR A 196 -17.88 -14.31 -7.18
C THR A 196 -16.59 -14.95 -6.70
N ILE A 197 -15.45 -14.46 -7.19
CA ILE A 197 -14.15 -14.78 -6.61
C ILE A 197 -13.93 -13.86 -5.41
N VAL A 198 -13.52 -14.41 -4.26
CA VAL A 198 -13.10 -13.59 -3.12
C VAL A 198 -11.58 -13.64 -3.01
N LEU A 199 -10.93 -12.48 -3.15
CA LEU A 199 -9.49 -12.32 -2.95
C LEU A 199 -9.23 -11.93 -1.49
N HIS A 200 -8.46 -12.76 -0.80
CA HIS A 200 -7.87 -12.45 0.50
C HIS A 200 -6.37 -12.12 0.30
N PRO A 201 -5.99 -10.84 0.23
CA PRO A 201 -4.57 -10.46 0.22
C PRO A 201 -3.93 -10.75 1.58
N TYR A 202 -2.62 -11.03 1.60
CA TYR A 202 -1.85 -11.12 2.84
C TYR A 202 -1.56 -9.72 3.40
N GLY A 203 -1.47 -8.70 2.55
CA GLY A 203 -1.36 -7.31 3.00
C GLY A 203 -0.04 -6.99 3.70
N ARG A 204 0.97 -7.86 3.57
CA ARG A 204 2.28 -7.68 4.21
C ARG A 204 2.15 -7.57 5.73
N TYR A 205 1.47 -8.53 6.34
CA TYR A 205 1.27 -8.63 7.80
C TYR A 205 0.28 -7.58 8.34
N SER A 206 0.62 -6.89 9.44
CA SER A 206 -0.33 -6.14 10.26
C SER A 206 -0.05 -4.64 10.15
N ASN A 207 -0.21 -4.10 8.92
CA ASN A 207 0.11 -2.71 8.58
C ASN A 207 -1.09 -1.88 8.06
N ALA A 208 -2.32 -2.33 8.33
CA ALA A 208 -3.56 -1.78 7.76
C ALA A 208 -3.58 -1.63 6.24
N PHE A 209 -2.82 -2.45 5.51
CA PHE A 209 -2.72 -2.39 4.06
C PHE A 209 -2.21 -1.03 3.56
N LYS A 210 -1.40 -0.35 4.37
CA LYS A 210 -0.65 0.85 3.99
C LYS A 210 0.70 0.47 3.42
N PHE A 211 1.29 1.37 2.63
CA PHE A 211 2.63 1.24 2.07
C PHE A 211 2.83 -0.06 1.26
N ALA A 212 3.76 -0.93 1.67
CA ALA A 212 3.96 -2.20 0.99
C ALA A 212 2.69 -3.08 1.04
N GLY A 213 1.86 -2.95 2.08
CA GLY A 213 0.56 -3.62 2.15
C GLY A 213 -0.42 -3.14 1.09
N GLU A 214 -0.38 -1.86 0.72
CA GLU A 214 -1.19 -1.31 -0.38
C GLU A 214 -0.75 -1.91 -1.71
N VAL A 215 0.56 -1.91 -1.95
CA VAL A 215 1.14 -2.49 -3.17
C VAL A 215 0.87 -4.00 -3.24
N ASP A 216 0.89 -4.71 -2.12
CA ASP A 216 0.59 -6.14 -2.04
C ASP A 216 -0.82 -6.46 -2.52
N VAL A 217 -1.82 -5.67 -2.08
CA VAL A 217 -3.21 -5.81 -2.56
C VAL A 217 -3.28 -5.62 -4.07
N LEU A 218 -2.66 -4.55 -4.59
CA LEU A 218 -2.73 -4.23 -6.01
C LEU A 218 -2.00 -5.29 -6.85
N GLU A 219 -0.81 -5.74 -6.43
CA GLU A 219 -0.09 -6.80 -7.14
C GLU A 219 -0.82 -8.15 -7.07
N ALA A 220 -1.41 -8.50 -5.93
CA ALA A 220 -2.24 -9.69 -5.81
C ALA A 220 -3.47 -9.62 -6.71
N LEU A 221 -4.16 -8.46 -6.76
CA LEU A 221 -5.30 -8.25 -7.63
C LEU A 221 -4.92 -8.37 -9.12
N GLU A 222 -3.85 -7.70 -9.56
CA GLU A 222 -3.35 -7.79 -10.92
C GLU A 222 -2.93 -9.22 -11.28
N HIS A 223 -2.26 -9.92 -10.34
CA HIS A 223 -1.93 -11.32 -10.54
C HIS A 223 -3.18 -12.18 -10.68
N VAL A 224 -4.21 -11.98 -9.84
CA VAL A 224 -5.50 -12.69 -9.98
C VAL A 224 -6.15 -12.39 -11.32
N LYS A 225 -6.19 -11.14 -11.78
CA LYS A 225 -6.74 -10.77 -13.09
C LYS A 225 -5.99 -11.44 -14.25
N SER A 226 -4.68 -11.65 -14.13
CA SER A 226 -3.91 -12.41 -15.12
C SER A 226 -4.23 -13.92 -15.11
N GLN A 227 -4.72 -14.43 -13.98
CA GLN A 227 -4.98 -15.86 -13.75
C GLN A 227 -6.47 -16.21 -13.75
N TYR A 228 -7.39 -15.27 -13.78
CA TYR A 228 -8.81 -15.53 -13.70
C TYR A 228 -9.56 -14.50 -14.53
N GLN A 229 -10.63 -14.93 -15.21
CA GLN A 229 -11.52 -14.06 -15.98
C GLN A 229 -12.34 -13.20 -15.03
N VAL A 230 -11.76 -12.12 -14.55
CA VAL A 230 -12.42 -11.13 -13.70
C VAL A 230 -13.09 -10.07 -14.59
N ASP A 231 -14.29 -9.66 -14.20
CA ASP A 231 -14.98 -8.51 -14.77
C ASP A 231 -14.46 -7.24 -14.08
N ASP A 232 -13.70 -6.40 -14.82
CA ASP A 232 -13.07 -5.19 -14.28
C ASP A 232 -14.10 -4.15 -13.81
N ASP A 233 -15.32 -4.20 -14.33
CA ASP A 233 -16.43 -3.33 -13.90
C ASP A 233 -17.12 -3.88 -12.63
N ARG A 234 -16.73 -5.06 -12.15
CA ARG A 234 -17.33 -5.74 -10.99
C ARG A 234 -16.29 -6.18 -9.96
N ILE A 235 -15.38 -5.28 -9.62
CA ILE A 235 -14.46 -5.43 -8.49
C ILE A 235 -14.96 -4.59 -7.30
N SER A 236 -15.06 -5.17 -6.10
CA SER A 236 -15.35 -4.44 -4.86
C SER A 236 -14.25 -4.56 -3.82
N VAL A 237 -14.22 -3.62 -2.88
CA VAL A 237 -13.34 -3.66 -1.69
C VAL A 237 -14.17 -3.74 -0.41
N ARG A 238 -13.74 -4.58 0.52
CA ARG A 238 -14.49 -4.91 1.75
C ARG A 238 -13.52 -5.22 2.88
N GLY A 239 -13.93 -4.97 4.12
CA GLY A 239 -13.16 -5.40 5.27
C GLY A 239 -13.78 -5.04 6.61
N PHE A 240 -13.20 -5.59 7.69
CA PHE A 240 -13.65 -5.36 9.06
C PHE A 240 -12.47 -5.06 10.00
N SER A 241 -12.63 -4.18 11.00
CA SER A 241 -11.56 -3.77 11.93
C SER A 241 -10.42 -3.07 11.17
N MET A 242 -9.17 -3.49 11.35
CA MET A 242 -8.04 -3.07 10.50
C MET A 242 -8.35 -3.16 8.99
N GLY A 243 -9.08 -4.19 8.56
CA GLY A 243 -9.50 -4.32 7.17
C GLY A 243 -10.61 -3.34 6.78
N GLY A 244 -11.41 -2.88 7.74
CA GLY A 244 -12.38 -1.80 7.54
C GLY A 244 -11.68 -0.47 7.28
N ALA A 245 -10.58 -0.20 7.99
CA ALA A 245 -9.73 0.96 7.75
C ALA A 245 -9.10 0.93 6.34
N ALA A 246 -8.56 -0.21 5.94
CA ALA A 246 -8.08 -0.41 4.57
C ALA A 246 -9.20 -0.22 3.53
N CYS A 247 -10.42 -0.65 3.82
CA CYS A 247 -11.55 -0.44 2.93
C CYS A 247 -11.90 1.04 2.75
N TRP A 248 -11.87 1.86 3.82
CA TRP A 248 -12.03 3.31 3.70
C TRP A 248 -10.95 3.93 2.82
N GLN A 249 -9.68 3.61 3.11
CA GLN A 249 -8.52 4.07 2.36
C GLN A 249 -8.65 3.73 0.86
N PHE A 250 -8.84 2.46 0.52
CA PHE A 250 -8.91 2.05 -0.88
C PHE A 250 -10.11 2.67 -1.61
N ALA A 251 -11.24 2.83 -0.93
CA ALA A 251 -12.43 3.42 -1.52
C ALA A 251 -12.22 4.88 -1.93
N VAL A 252 -11.52 5.70 -1.11
CA VAL A 252 -11.29 7.12 -1.45
C VAL A 252 -10.07 7.35 -2.35
N LEU A 253 -9.06 6.48 -2.29
CA LEU A 253 -7.82 6.62 -3.04
C LEU A 253 -7.91 6.05 -4.47
N TYR A 254 -8.77 5.05 -4.68
CA TYR A 254 -8.98 4.36 -5.97
C TYR A 254 -10.45 4.27 -6.34
N SER A 255 -11.22 5.33 -6.07
CA SER A 255 -12.66 5.39 -6.25
C SER A 255 -13.15 5.11 -7.68
N ASP A 256 -12.28 5.13 -8.69
CA ASP A 256 -12.57 4.74 -10.07
C ASP A 256 -12.48 3.23 -10.34
N ARG A 257 -12.02 2.43 -9.37
CA ARG A 257 -11.77 0.99 -9.55
C ARG A 257 -12.83 0.09 -8.94
N TRP A 258 -13.74 0.63 -8.13
CA TRP A 258 -14.64 -0.18 -7.29
C TRP A 258 -16.11 0.09 -7.59
N PHE A 259 -16.86 -0.94 -7.97
CA PHE A 259 -18.32 -0.76 -8.13
C PHE A 259 -19.01 -0.53 -6.79
N ALA A 260 -18.37 -0.95 -5.68
CA ALA A 260 -18.84 -0.72 -4.33
C ALA A 260 -17.71 -0.89 -3.28
N ALA A 261 -17.90 -0.24 -2.14
CA ALA A 261 -17.08 -0.41 -0.94
C ALA A 261 -17.93 -0.83 0.27
N ASN A 262 -17.41 -1.74 1.11
CA ASN A 262 -18.06 -2.18 2.35
C ASN A 262 -17.09 -2.14 3.54
N PRO A 263 -16.80 -0.93 4.08
CA PRO A 263 -15.98 -0.75 5.26
C PRO A 263 -16.77 -1.10 6.53
N GLY A 264 -16.15 -1.86 7.43
CA GLY A 264 -16.76 -2.29 8.68
C GLY A 264 -15.91 -1.96 9.90
N ALA A 265 -16.43 -1.11 10.80
CA ALA A 265 -15.86 -0.80 12.11
C ALA A 265 -14.32 -0.73 12.15
N GLY A 266 -13.72 0.14 11.33
CA GLY A 266 -12.28 0.38 11.29
C GLY A 266 -12.02 1.87 11.12
N PHE A 267 -10.92 2.38 11.68
CA PHE A 267 -10.56 3.80 11.66
C PHE A 267 -10.55 4.38 10.23
N SER A 268 -10.96 5.64 10.07
CA SER A 268 -10.94 6.36 8.79
C SER A 268 -9.92 7.49 8.76
N GLU A 269 -9.40 7.90 9.92
CA GLU A 269 -8.56 9.06 10.10
C GLU A 269 -7.63 8.85 11.31
N THR A 270 -6.45 9.43 11.26
CA THR A 270 -5.40 9.22 12.27
C THR A 270 -5.65 10.00 13.56
N PRO A 271 -5.83 11.33 13.54
CA PRO A 271 -5.80 12.11 14.77
C PRO A 271 -7.02 11.85 15.66
N GLU A 272 -8.21 11.73 15.08
CA GLU A 272 -9.45 11.65 15.83
C GLU A 272 -9.63 10.25 16.41
N PHE A 273 -9.25 9.21 15.66
CA PHE A 273 -9.17 7.86 16.17
C PHE A 273 -8.19 7.74 17.35
N LEU A 274 -6.98 8.29 17.28
CA LEU A 274 -6.02 8.20 18.39
C LEU A 274 -6.49 8.95 19.63
N LYS A 275 -7.06 10.15 19.48
CA LYS A 275 -7.64 10.91 20.61
C LYS A 275 -8.84 10.19 21.24
N PHE A 276 -9.70 9.57 20.43
CA PHE A 276 -10.91 8.92 20.93
C PHE A 276 -10.62 7.51 21.49
N PHE A 277 -9.94 6.69 20.72
CA PHE A 277 -9.72 5.27 21.01
C PHE A 277 -8.55 5.05 21.99
N GLN A 278 -7.43 5.73 21.77
CA GLN A 278 -6.24 5.63 22.64
C GLN A 278 -6.21 6.66 23.76
N LYS A 279 -7.11 7.66 23.76
CA LYS A 279 -7.06 8.84 24.65
C LYS A 279 -5.69 9.53 24.61
N GLU A 280 -5.04 9.46 23.45
CA GLU A 280 -3.69 9.97 23.26
C GLU A 280 -3.69 11.50 23.18
N LYS A 281 -2.74 12.14 23.87
CA LYS A 281 -2.43 13.54 23.65
C LYS A 281 -1.38 13.64 22.54
N LEU A 282 -1.83 13.96 21.33
CA LEU A 282 -0.95 14.12 20.18
C LEU A 282 -0.13 15.42 20.29
N THR A 283 1.17 15.30 20.00
CA THR A 283 2.12 16.41 19.87
C THR A 283 2.88 16.30 18.55
N PRO A 284 2.17 16.36 17.41
CA PRO A 284 2.79 16.23 16.10
C PRO A 284 3.64 17.47 15.77
N TYR A 285 4.70 17.28 15.00
CA TYR A 285 5.25 18.36 14.21
C TYR A 285 4.27 18.77 13.10
N TRP A 286 4.34 20.02 12.66
CA TRP A 286 3.42 20.56 11.64
C TRP A 286 3.42 19.75 10.32
N TRP A 287 4.53 19.09 9.97
CA TRP A 287 4.61 18.24 8.77
C TRP A 287 3.93 16.89 8.97
N GLU A 288 3.88 16.33 10.19
CA GLU A 288 3.16 15.08 10.46
C GLU A 288 1.67 15.26 10.16
N GLU A 289 1.09 16.41 10.54
CA GLU A 289 -0.30 16.75 10.23
C GLU A 289 -0.57 16.83 8.72
N LYS A 290 0.42 17.23 7.91
CA LYS A 290 0.32 17.18 6.46
C LYS A 290 0.38 15.74 5.94
N LEU A 291 1.26 14.91 6.51
CA LEU A 291 1.52 13.54 6.08
C LEU A 291 0.39 12.56 6.41
N TRP A 292 -0.40 12.81 7.46
CA TRP A 292 -1.60 12.02 7.77
C TRP A 292 -2.58 11.92 6.59
N ARG A 293 -2.65 12.98 5.76
CA ARG A 293 -3.49 13.05 4.55
C ARG A 293 -3.15 12.05 3.47
N TRP A 294 -2.05 11.30 3.59
CA TRP A 294 -1.81 10.17 2.71
C TRP A 294 -2.94 9.12 2.90
N TYR A 295 -3.34 8.85 4.13
CA TYR A 295 -4.27 7.75 4.44
C TYR A 295 -5.56 8.18 5.15
N ASP A 296 -5.65 9.41 5.65
CA ASP A 296 -6.88 9.94 6.24
C ASP A 296 -7.96 10.11 5.16
N ALA A 297 -9.04 9.35 5.30
CA ALA A 297 -10.07 9.18 4.27
C ALA A 297 -11.15 10.26 4.31
N ASP A 298 -11.36 10.87 5.47
CA ASP A 298 -12.36 11.92 5.71
C ASP A 298 -12.05 13.19 4.90
N ASP A 299 -10.77 13.56 4.80
CA ASP A 299 -10.27 14.67 3.98
C ASP A 299 -10.53 14.47 2.46
N SER A 300 -10.85 13.22 2.04
CA SER A 300 -11.13 12.85 0.64
C SER A 300 -12.53 12.28 0.41
N ALA A 301 -13.48 12.50 1.32
CA ALA A 301 -14.80 11.87 1.31
C ALA A 301 -15.60 12.06 0.00
N ILE A 302 -15.47 13.20 -0.69
CA ILE A 302 -16.16 13.46 -1.98
C ILE A 302 -15.85 12.40 -3.04
N ASN A 303 -14.68 11.75 -2.97
CA ASN A 303 -14.30 10.69 -3.92
C ASN A 303 -15.27 9.50 -3.88
N LEU A 304 -15.96 9.28 -2.75
CA LEU A 304 -16.98 8.23 -2.61
C LEU A 304 -18.25 8.48 -3.43
N PHE A 305 -18.39 9.63 -4.07
CA PHE A 305 -19.39 9.83 -5.13
C PHE A 305 -19.29 8.72 -6.20
N HIS A 306 -18.06 8.26 -6.48
CA HIS A 306 -17.79 7.26 -7.53
C HIS A 306 -17.69 5.82 -7.04
N ALA A 307 -17.56 5.62 -5.73
CA ALA A 307 -17.50 4.30 -5.11
C ALA A 307 -18.67 4.13 -4.12
N PRO A 308 -19.83 3.64 -4.58
CA PRO A 308 -20.99 3.40 -3.73
C PRO A 308 -20.61 2.67 -2.43
N THR A 309 -20.90 3.30 -1.29
CA THR A 309 -20.41 2.82 0.00
C THR A 309 -21.54 2.31 0.89
N VAL A 310 -21.40 1.08 1.37
CA VAL A 310 -22.29 0.44 2.35
C VAL A 310 -21.48 0.22 3.63
N ALA A 311 -21.49 1.19 4.54
CA ALA A 311 -20.75 1.11 5.80
C ALA A 311 -21.45 0.19 6.81
N TYR A 312 -20.68 -0.45 7.69
CA TYR A 312 -21.20 -1.27 8.79
C TYR A 312 -20.54 -0.96 10.12
N SER A 313 -21.33 -0.94 11.20
CA SER A 313 -20.82 -0.97 12.57
C SER A 313 -21.72 -1.81 13.46
N GLY A 314 -21.14 -2.46 14.47
CA GLY A 314 -21.91 -2.95 15.61
C GLY A 314 -22.42 -1.77 16.44
N GLU A 315 -23.65 -1.83 16.92
CA GLU A 315 -24.25 -0.76 17.74
C GLU A 315 -23.43 -0.44 19.00
N LYS A 316 -22.82 -1.46 19.60
CA LYS A 316 -22.02 -1.37 20.84
C LYS A 316 -20.51 -1.37 20.56
N ASP A 317 -20.11 -1.24 19.31
CA ASP A 317 -18.70 -1.19 18.91
C ASP A 317 -18.18 0.24 19.04
N ILE A 318 -17.14 0.44 19.85
CA ILE A 318 -16.51 1.76 20.01
C ILE A 318 -15.86 2.25 18.70
N GLN A 319 -15.49 1.34 17.78
CA GLN A 319 -14.95 1.70 16.47
C GLN A 319 -16.03 2.16 15.49
N LYS A 320 -17.31 2.23 15.89
CA LYS A 320 -18.36 2.95 15.15
C LYS A 320 -17.97 4.40 14.89
N GLN A 321 -17.17 5.01 15.77
CA GLN A 321 -16.68 6.38 15.65
C GLN A 321 -16.12 6.72 14.26
N ALA A 322 -15.40 5.79 13.62
CA ALA A 322 -14.85 6.02 12.28
C ALA A 322 -15.95 6.25 11.22
N ALA A 323 -17.01 5.44 11.27
CA ALA A 323 -18.16 5.65 10.39
C ALA A 323 -18.87 6.97 10.70
N ASP A 324 -18.91 7.41 11.96
CA ASP A 324 -19.51 8.70 12.34
C ASP A 324 -18.70 9.91 11.82
N VAL A 325 -17.37 9.79 11.78
CA VAL A 325 -16.48 10.78 11.13
C VAL A 325 -16.73 10.81 9.63
N MET A 326 -16.76 9.65 8.96
CA MET A 326 -17.05 9.58 7.53
C MET A 326 -18.45 10.07 7.18
N GLU A 327 -19.47 9.80 8.01
CA GLU A 327 -20.81 10.33 7.83
C GLU A 327 -20.82 11.86 7.89
N SER A 328 -20.08 12.43 8.85
CA SER A 328 -19.93 13.88 9.00
C SER A 328 -19.16 14.50 7.83
N ALA A 329 -18.14 13.83 7.31
CA ALA A 329 -17.37 14.28 6.15
C ALA A 329 -18.21 14.23 4.86
N LEU A 330 -18.93 13.13 4.63
CA LEU A 330 -19.83 12.97 3.47
C LEU A 330 -20.99 13.97 3.51
N ALA A 331 -21.53 14.27 4.69
CA ALA A 331 -22.60 15.26 4.83
C ALA A 331 -22.17 16.66 4.38
N LYS A 332 -20.89 17.06 4.58
CA LYS A 332 -20.34 18.35 4.09
C LYS A 332 -20.32 18.42 2.56
N GLU A 333 -20.25 17.27 1.90
CA GLU A 333 -20.28 17.12 0.44
C GLU A 333 -21.69 16.82 -0.10
N GLY A 334 -22.71 16.83 0.78
CA GLY A 334 -24.10 16.57 0.41
C GLY A 334 -24.42 15.09 0.16
N ILE A 335 -23.57 14.16 0.63
CA ILE A 335 -23.76 12.72 0.48
C ILE A 335 -24.27 12.13 1.80
N ALA A 336 -25.44 11.51 1.76
CA ALA A 336 -25.96 10.73 2.90
C ALA A 336 -25.37 9.31 2.87
N MET A 337 -24.70 8.90 3.95
CA MET A 337 -24.06 7.59 4.00
C MET A 337 -25.08 6.48 4.27
N THR A 338 -24.98 5.35 3.55
CA THR A 338 -25.69 4.13 3.92
C THR A 338 -24.92 3.43 5.05
N HIS A 339 -25.30 3.69 6.30
CA HIS A 339 -24.70 3.07 7.48
C HIS A 339 -25.61 1.98 8.07
N ILE A 340 -25.18 0.72 7.98
CA ILE A 340 -25.90 -0.40 8.56
C ILE A 340 -25.41 -0.63 9.99
N ILE A 341 -26.31 -0.48 10.94
CA ILE A 341 -26.05 -0.75 12.36
C ILE A 341 -26.50 -2.18 12.70
N GLY A 342 -25.57 -2.96 13.25
CA GLY A 342 -25.85 -4.29 13.82
C GLY A 342 -26.40 -4.15 15.24
N PRO A 343 -27.70 -4.43 15.49
CA PRO A 343 -28.28 -4.26 16.81
C PRO A 343 -27.58 -5.15 17.85
N ASP A 344 -27.39 -4.60 19.05
CA ASP A 344 -26.77 -5.26 20.22
C ASP A 344 -25.38 -5.88 19.96
N SER A 345 -24.73 -5.53 18.86
CA SER A 345 -23.48 -6.14 18.42
C SER A 345 -22.28 -5.28 18.81
N GLY A 346 -21.27 -5.89 19.42
CA GLY A 346 -19.94 -5.29 19.62
C GLY A 346 -19.07 -5.42 18.38
N HIS A 347 -17.78 -5.68 18.56
CA HIS A 347 -16.79 -5.78 17.47
C HIS A 347 -16.89 -7.06 16.63
N ARG A 348 -18.01 -7.22 15.92
CA ARG A 348 -18.31 -8.32 14.99
C ARG A 348 -19.39 -7.92 13.98
N ILE A 349 -19.47 -8.65 12.88
CA ILE A 349 -20.56 -8.50 11.90
C ILE A 349 -21.81 -9.24 12.39
N HIS A 350 -22.93 -8.53 12.52
CA HIS A 350 -24.23 -9.07 12.90
C HIS A 350 -24.83 -9.87 11.74
N ALA A 351 -25.32 -11.08 12.01
CA ALA A 351 -25.74 -12.03 10.97
C ALA A 351 -26.89 -11.52 10.07
N ASP A 352 -27.85 -10.77 10.62
CA ASP A 352 -28.92 -10.21 9.77
C ASP A 352 -28.48 -8.97 9.01
N SER A 353 -27.60 -8.16 9.60
CA SER A 353 -27.00 -7.01 8.92
C SER A 353 -26.14 -7.49 7.75
N GLN A 354 -25.46 -8.63 7.90
CA GLN A 354 -24.72 -9.29 6.84
C GLN A 354 -25.59 -9.59 5.61
N LYS A 355 -26.82 -10.08 5.81
CA LYS A 355 -27.77 -10.33 4.71
C LYS A 355 -28.22 -9.03 4.03
N VAL A 356 -28.36 -7.94 4.79
CA VAL A 356 -28.71 -6.62 4.23
C VAL A 356 -27.57 -6.07 3.39
N ILE A 357 -26.33 -6.17 3.89
CA ILE A 357 -25.11 -5.79 3.19
C ILE A 357 -25.03 -6.57 1.86
N GLU A 358 -25.16 -7.89 1.90
CA GLU A 358 -25.07 -8.72 0.69
C GLU A 358 -26.13 -8.38 -0.35
N ARG A 359 -27.38 -8.11 0.06
CA ARG A 359 -28.42 -7.67 -0.88
C ARG A 359 -28.06 -6.36 -1.58
N LYS A 360 -27.50 -5.39 -0.83
CA LYS A 360 -27.07 -4.11 -1.41
C LYS A 360 -25.87 -4.29 -2.34
N MET A 361 -24.85 -5.03 -1.90
CA MET A 361 -23.66 -5.32 -2.72
C MET A 361 -24.03 -6.06 -4.02
N ALA A 362 -24.92 -7.05 -3.93
CA ALA A 362 -25.43 -7.76 -5.12
C ALA A 362 -26.20 -6.83 -6.06
N SER A 363 -27.02 -5.91 -5.52
CA SER A 363 -27.73 -4.92 -6.34
C SER A 363 -26.78 -3.96 -7.06
N LEU A 364 -25.73 -3.49 -6.39
CA LEU A 364 -24.72 -2.60 -6.98
C LEU A 364 -23.91 -3.31 -8.08
N ALA A 365 -23.58 -4.59 -7.86
CA ALA A 365 -22.85 -5.40 -8.83
C ALA A 365 -23.60 -5.61 -10.16
N ILE A 366 -24.93 -5.47 -10.20
CA ILE A 366 -25.71 -5.57 -11.44
C ILE A 366 -25.26 -4.47 -12.42
N THR A 367 -25.14 -3.23 -11.91
CA THR A 367 -24.73 -2.06 -12.70
C THR A 367 -23.22 -2.03 -12.94
N GLY A 368 -22.42 -2.37 -11.93
CA GLY A 368 -20.95 -2.28 -12.03
C GLY A 368 -20.44 -0.84 -12.03
N ASN A 369 -19.17 -0.66 -12.39
CA ASN A 369 -18.54 0.65 -12.56
C ASN A 369 -19.08 1.38 -13.81
N GLU A 370 -19.09 2.71 -13.76
CA GLU A 370 -19.28 3.53 -14.96
C GLU A 370 -17.99 3.58 -15.78
N ASN A 371 -18.07 3.43 -17.10
CA ASN A 371 -16.90 3.54 -17.98
C ASN A 371 -16.57 5.01 -18.30
N ILE A 372 -17.58 5.81 -18.64
CA ILE A 372 -17.46 7.26 -18.91
C ILE A 372 -18.54 8.02 -18.13
N PRO A 373 -18.29 8.33 -16.85
CA PRO A 373 -19.21 9.15 -16.08
C PRO A 373 -19.32 10.55 -16.67
N THR A 374 -20.55 11.06 -16.70
CA THR A 374 -20.83 12.43 -17.18
C THR A 374 -20.45 13.50 -16.17
N THR A 375 -20.35 13.14 -14.89
CA THR A 375 -19.93 14.03 -13.79
C THR A 375 -18.78 13.38 -13.04
N ILE A 376 -17.70 14.13 -12.78
CA ILE A 376 -16.55 13.66 -12.02
C ILE A 376 -16.25 14.61 -10.88
N HIS A 377 -16.21 14.09 -9.66
CA HIS A 377 -15.58 14.73 -8.51
C HIS A 377 -14.27 14.02 -8.15
N LYS A 378 -13.22 14.78 -7.86
CA LYS A 378 -11.98 14.24 -7.31
C LYS A 378 -11.29 15.28 -6.45
N VAL A 379 -10.90 14.88 -5.24
CA VAL A 379 -9.90 15.57 -4.42
C VAL A 379 -8.69 14.66 -4.20
N THR A 380 -7.51 15.25 -4.18
CA THR A 380 -6.27 14.59 -3.77
C THR A 380 -5.33 15.58 -3.10
N TYR A 381 -4.45 15.07 -2.24
CA TYR A 381 -3.38 15.83 -1.58
C TYR A 381 -1.99 15.45 -2.11
N SER A 382 -1.92 14.47 -3.01
CA SER A 382 -0.69 13.99 -3.61
C SER A 382 -0.94 13.50 -5.04
N LEU A 383 0.06 13.62 -5.91
CA LEU A 383 -0.03 13.06 -7.26
C LEU A 383 0.01 11.52 -7.27
N LYS A 384 0.14 10.85 -6.11
CA LYS A 384 0.09 9.38 -6.00
C LYS A 384 -1.26 8.83 -6.43
N TYR A 385 -2.34 9.54 -6.09
CA TYR A 385 -3.73 9.13 -6.34
C TYR A 385 -4.42 10.19 -7.20
N ASN A 386 -3.88 10.40 -8.40
CA ASN A 386 -4.19 11.55 -9.25
C ASN A 386 -5.21 11.28 -10.37
N ARG A 387 -5.79 10.09 -10.44
CA ARG A 387 -6.73 9.70 -11.49
C ARG A 387 -8.15 9.58 -10.94
N GLN A 388 -9.12 9.96 -11.76
CA GLN A 388 -10.53 9.59 -11.62
C GLN A 388 -11.12 9.46 -13.03
N TYR A 389 -11.40 8.23 -13.46
CA TYR A 389 -11.90 7.89 -14.80
C TYR A 389 -11.09 8.55 -15.94
N TRP A 390 -11.72 9.43 -16.71
CA TRP A 390 -11.11 10.09 -17.88
C TRP A 390 -10.29 11.34 -17.52
N ILE A 391 -10.11 11.67 -16.24
CA ILE A 391 -9.30 12.81 -15.77
C ILE A 391 -8.06 12.32 -15.01
N THR A 392 -6.92 12.90 -15.34
CA THR A 392 -5.67 12.80 -14.58
C THR A 392 -5.21 14.18 -14.15
N ILE A 393 -4.94 14.36 -12.85
CA ILE A 393 -4.26 15.54 -12.31
C ILE A 393 -2.77 15.36 -12.54
N ASP A 394 -2.18 16.13 -13.45
CA ASP A 394 -0.78 15.98 -13.84
C ASP A 394 0.17 16.75 -12.92
N ALA A 395 -0.29 17.87 -12.36
CA ALA A 395 0.51 18.74 -11.51
C ALA A 395 -0.38 19.50 -10.51
N VAL A 396 0.09 19.63 -9.28
CA VAL A 396 -0.57 20.38 -8.20
C VAL A 396 0.10 21.73 -7.98
N THR A 397 -0.55 22.64 -7.26
CA THR A 397 0.08 23.89 -6.81
C THR A 397 1.07 23.63 -5.67
N GLU A 398 0.68 22.77 -4.73
CA GLU A 398 1.52 22.35 -3.61
C GLU A 398 1.07 20.97 -3.11
N HIS A 399 1.99 20.01 -3.00
CA HIS A 399 1.71 18.73 -2.36
C HIS A 399 1.30 18.92 -0.90
N TRP A 400 0.38 18.06 -0.46
CA TRP A 400 -0.27 18.04 0.85
C TRP A 400 -1.28 19.16 1.11
N GLU A 401 -1.55 19.98 0.09
CA GLU A 401 -2.72 20.87 0.03
C GLU A 401 -3.78 20.27 -0.90
N ALA A 402 -5.05 20.60 -0.68
CA ALA A 402 -6.15 20.03 -1.45
C ALA A 402 -6.11 20.49 -2.92
N ALA A 403 -6.04 19.52 -3.84
CA ALA A 403 -6.28 19.72 -5.26
C ALA A 403 -7.62 19.09 -5.65
N ARG A 404 -8.60 19.92 -6.03
CA ARG A 404 -9.97 19.47 -6.34
C ARG A 404 -10.37 19.80 -7.77
N VAL A 405 -10.94 18.80 -8.45
CA VAL A 405 -11.53 18.92 -9.79
C VAL A 405 -12.98 18.41 -9.76
N ASP A 406 -13.89 19.27 -10.22
CA ASP A 406 -15.29 18.95 -10.46
C ASP A 406 -15.56 19.14 -11.96
N ALA A 407 -15.91 18.08 -12.68
CA ALA A 407 -16.08 18.09 -14.12
C ALA A 407 -17.46 17.60 -14.54
N LYS A 408 -17.98 18.15 -15.65
CA LYS A 408 -19.28 17.75 -16.22
C LYS A 408 -19.29 17.80 -17.73
N ILE A 409 -19.68 16.71 -18.38
CA ILE A 409 -19.96 16.67 -19.82
C ILE A 409 -21.30 17.38 -20.09
N LEU A 410 -21.28 18.43 -20.91
CA LEU A 410 -22.45 19.28 -21.18
C LEU A 410 -23.20 18.90 -22.46
N GLY A 411 -22.57 18.12 -23.34
CA GLY A 411 -23.14 17.72 -24.60
C GLY A 411 -22.10 17.10 -25.53
N PRO A 412 -22.43 16.90 -26.82
CA PRO A 412 -21.61 16.13 -27.76
C PRO A 412 -20.33 16.85 -28.21
N SER A 413 -20.05 18.05 -27.73
CA SER A 413 -18.82 18.77 -28.11
C SER A 413 -18.26 19.66 -27.00
N SER A 414 -18.71 19.48 -25.76
CA SER A 414 -18.28 20.34 -24.66
C SER A 414 -18.41 19.72 -23.28
N PHE A 415 -17.51 20.14 -22.40
CA PHE A 415 -17.55 19.84 -20.97
C PHE A 415 -17.03 21.04 -20.18
N GLU A 416 -17.37 21.09 -18.90
CA GLU A 416 -16.90 22.12 -17.97
C GLU A 416 -16.14 21.52 -16.80
N ILE A 417 -15.21 22.30 -16.26
CA ILE A 417 -14.39 21.97 -15.10
C ILE A 417 -14.35 23.18 -14.15
N THR A 418 -14.51 22.89 -12.86
CA THR A 418 -14.03 23.74 -11.77
C THR A 418 -12.80 23.07 -11.17
N ALA A 419 -11.68 23.77 -11.13
CA ALA A 419 -10.38 23.25 -10.68
C ALA A 419 -9.72 24.20 -9.68
N THR A 420 -9.21 23.65 -8.57
CA THR A 420 -8.48 24.38 -7.52
C THR A 420 -7.26 23.58 -7.06
N GLY A 421 -6.20 24.25 -6.61
CA GLY A 421 -4.98 23.60 -6.10
C GLY A 421 -4.17 22.82 -7.15
N MET A 422 -4.41 23.05 -8.45
CA MET A 422 -3.76 22.31 -9.53
C MET A 422 -3.32 23.20 -10.69
N THR A 423 -2.29 22.72 -11.38
CA THR A 423 -1.62 23.43 -12.47
C THR A 423 -1.57 22.62 -13.76
N GLY A 424 -1.97 21.35 -13.75
CA GLY A 424 -2.01 20.50 -14.95
C GLY A 424 -3.09 19.43 -14.90
N LEU A 425 -3.77 19.22 -16.03
CA LEU A 425 -4.78 18.18 -16.23
C LEU A 425 -4.59 17.51 -17.59
N SER A 426 -4.77 16.19 -17.62
CA SER A 426 -4.92 15.40 -18.85
C SER A 426 -6.26 14.69 -18.88
N PHE A 427 -6.77 14.49 -20.09
CA PHE A 427 -8.02 13.82 -20.37
C PHE A 427 -7.75 12.65 -21.30
N SER A 428 -8.31 11.48 -21.00
CA SER A 428 -8.15 10.28 -21.82
C SER A 428 -9.42 9.43 -21.80
N MET A 429 -9.92 9.08 -22.97
CA MET A 429 -11.03 8.16 -23.19
C MET A 429 -10.61 7.14 -24.24
N ASP A 430 -10.73 5.86 -23.90
CA ASP A 430 -10.33 4.75 -24.77
C ASP A 430 -11.22 4.65 -26.02
N ALA A 431 -10.74 3.90 -27.02
CA ALA A 431 -11.47 3.68 -28.28
C ALA A 431 -12.89 3.14 -28.03
N GLY A 432 -13.87 3.70 -28.72
CA GLY A 432 -15.29 3.36 -28.59
C GLY A 432 -16.05 4.14 -27.52
N PHE A 433 -15.38 4.78 -26.56
CA PHE A 433 -16.02 5.34 -25.37
C PHE A 433 -16.27 6.86 -25.43
N CYS A 434 -15.48 7.62 -26.21
CA CYS A 434 -15.62 9.07 -26.23
C CYS A 434 -17.01 9.50 -26.76
N PRO A 435 -17.81 10.27 -25.99
CA PRO A 435 -19.16 10.66 -26.38
C PRO A 435 -19.20 11.90 -27.30
N PHE A 436 -18.05 12.49 -27.61
CA PHE A 436 -17.98 13.70 -28.43
C PHE A 436 -18.09 13.42 -29.95
N ASP A 437 -18.63 14.39 -30.68
CA ASP A 437 -18.72 14.41 -32.15
C ASP A 437 -17.31 14.43 -32.77
N ILE A 438 -16.96 13.34 -33.46
CA ILE A 438 -15.65 13.13 -34.09
C ILE A 438 -15.33 14.15 -35.19
N THR A 439 -16.34 14.86 -35.71
CA THR A 439 -16.17 15.84 -36.79
C THR A 439 -15.85 17.24 -36.27
N ARG A 440 -15.83 17.43 -34.94
CA ARG A 440 -15.70 18.74 -34.30
C ARG A 440 -14.62 18.76 -33.22
N PRO A 441 -13.96 19.90 -33.01
CA PRO A 441 -13.15 20.15 -31.82
C PRO A 441 -14.00 20.10 -30.54
N VAL A 442 -13.39 19.66 -29.43
CA VAL A 442 -14.04 19.66 -28.11
C VAL A 442 -13.83 21.00 -27.41
N GLN A 443 -14.87 21.56 -26.81
CA GLN A 443 -14.80 22.81 -26.06
C GLN A 443 -14.76 22.53 -24.54
N LEU A 444 -13.68 22.95 -23.89
CA LEU A 444 -13.56 22.93 -22.43
C LEU A 444 -13.89 24.32 -21.88
N LYS A 445 -14.72 24.40 -20.84
CA LYS A 445 -14.86 25.57 -19.98
C LYS A 445 -14.23 25.28 -18.61
N ILE A 446 -13.02 25.78 -18.34
CA ILE A 446 -12.31 25.61 -17.07
C ILE A 446 -12.29 26.91 -16.27
N ASN A 447 -12.82 26.91 -15.05
CA ASN A 447 -12.93 28.11 -14.20
C ASN A 447 -13.50 29.34 -14.94
N GLY A 448 -14.52 29.11 -15.79
CA GLY A 448 -15.13 30.15 -16.62
C GLY A 448 -14.41 30.45 -17.94
N LYS A 449 -13.15 30.05 -18.13
CA LYS A 449 -12.39 30.25 -19.36
C LYS A 449 -12.68 29.15 -20.39
N LYS A 450 -12.93 29.55 -21.64
CA LYS A 450 -13.15 28.63 -22.77
C LYS A 450 -11.84 28.29 -23.47
N LEU A 451 -11.60 27.00 -23.70
CA LEU A 451 -10.48 26.45 -24.46
C LEU A 451 -11.02 25.54 -25.57
N LYS A 452 -10.31 25.51 -26.70
CA LYS A 452 -10.61 24.65 -27.84
C LYS A 452 -9.58 23.51 -27.86
N LEU A 453 -10.03 22.30 -27.57
CA LEU A 453 -9.21 21.08 -27.55
C LEU A 453 -9.33 20.33 -28.89
N PRO A 454 -8.37 19.43 -29.20
CA PRO A 454 -8.50 18.53 -30.34
C PRO A 454 -9.80 17.72 -30.32
N GLY A 455 -10.32 17.39 -31.50
CA GLY A 455 -11.45 16.47 -31.63
C GLY A 455 -11.04 15.00 -31.40
N PRO A 456 -12.00 14.11 -31.11
CA PRO A 456 -11.74 12.67 -31.03
C PRO A 456 -11.22 12.08 -32.34
N LYS A 457 -10.55 10.92 -32.25
CA LYS A 457 -10.12 10.15 -33.43
C LYS A 457 -11.29 9.33 -34.01
N SER A 458 -11.10 8.77 -35.20
CA SER A 458 -12.14 8.02 -35.93
C SER A 458 -12.62 6.75 -35.22
N ASP A 459 -11.83 6.19 -34.32
CA ASP A 459 -12.17 5.06 -33.46
C ASP A 459 -12.91 5.48 -32.18
N ARG A 460 -13.23 6.78 -32.03
CA ARG A 460 -13.82 7.38 -30.83
C ARG A 460 -12.92 7.28 -29.59
N SER A 461 -11.61 7.22 -29.76
CA SER A 461 -10.67 7.55 -28.69
C SER A 461 -10.46 9.06 -28.62
N TRP A 462 -10.12 9.58 -27.45
CA TRP A 462 -9.84 11.01 -27.26
C TRP A 462 -8.79 11.25 -26.19
N GLU A 463 -7.86 12.15 -26.50
CA GLU A 463 -6.82 12.61 -25.58
C GLU A 463 -6.65 14.12 -25.71
N ALA A 464 -6.53 14.80 -24.57
CA ALA A 464 -6.20 16.21 -24.51
C ALA A 464 -5.49 16.54 -23.19
N SER A 465 -4.86 17.70 -23.12
CA SER A 465 -4.24 18.20 -21.88
C SER A 465 -4.36 19.72 -21.80
N VAL A 466 -4.32 20.24 -20.59
CA VAL A 466 -4.27 21.66 -20.28
C VAL A 466 -3.35 21.92 -19.09
N HIS A 467 -2.77 23.11 -19.04
CA HIS A 467 -1.97 23.55 -17.91
C HIS A 467 -2.16 25.03 -17.63
N LEU A 468 -1.79 25.44 -16.42
CA LEU A 468 -1.84 26.81 -15.95
C LEU A 468 -0.50 27.51 -16.27
N ALA A 469 -0.52 28.45 -17.21
CA ALA A 469 0.62 29.30 -17.57
C ALA A 469 0.37 30.73 -17.07
N GLU A 470 1.23 31.25 -16.17
CA GLU A 470 1.15 32.62 -15.64
C GLU A 470 -0.26 33.01 -15.13
N SER A 471 -0.96 32.07 -14.48
CA SER A 471 -2.35 32.20 -13.97
C SER A 471 -3.48 31.98 -14.99
N THR A 472 -3.15 31.53 -16.20
CA THR A 472 -4.11 31.33 -17.27
C THR A 472 -4.06 29.90 -17.81
N TRP A 473 -5.20 29.21 -17.86
CA TRP A 473 -5.29 27.89 -18.49
C TRP A 473 -5.06 27.98 -20.00
N VAL A 474 -4.21 27.09 -20.52
CA VAL A 474 -3.85 26.94 -21.93
C VAL A 474 -3.84 25.46 -22.33
N VAL A 475 -3.90 25.18 -23.64
CA VAL A 475 -3.97 23.83 -24.19
C VAL A 475 -2.57 23.22 -24.32
N GLY A 476 -2.46 21.93 -24.04
CA GLY A 476 -1.22 21.15 -24.09
C GLY A 476 -0.61 20.91 -22.71
N LYS A 477 0.47 20.13 -22.69
CA LYS A 477 1.31 19.93 -21.49
C LYS A 477 2.30 21.10 -21.35
N PRO A 478 2.71 21.46 -20.12
CA PRO A 478 3.70 22.50 -19.94
C PRO A 478 5.06 22.04 -20.46
N THR A 479 5.82 22.96 -21.07
CA THR A 479 7.25 22.73 -21.31
C THR A 479 7.98 22.93 -19.99
N VAL A 480 8.37 21.83 -19.36
CA VAL A 480 9.09 21.87 -18.08
C VAL A 480 10.59 21.82 -18.35
N ALA A 481 11.31 22.85 -17.90
CA ALA A 481 12.76 22.81 -17.78
C ALA A 481 13.15 22.35 -16.37
N GLY A 482 13.89 21.25 -16.25
CA GLY A 482 14.37 20.74 -14.96
C GLY A 482 13.48 19.68 -14.30
N LEU A 483 13.69 19.47 -13.00
CA LEU A 483 12.96 18.48 -12.20
C LEU A 483 11.58 19.02 -11.82
N VAL A 484 10.58 18.15 -11.83
CA VAL A 484 9.24 18.42 -11.30
C VAL A 484 8.71 17.20 -10.59
N LYS A 485 7.89 17.45 -9.56
CA LYS A 485 7.09 16.41 -8.93
C LYS A 485 6.04 15.91 -9.93
N LYS A 486 5.85 14.58 -9.94
CA LYS A 486 4.90 13.89 -10.81
C LYS A 486 4.47 12.58 -10.14
N HIS A 487 3.43 11.95 -10.68
CA HIS A 487 2.97 10.64 -10.20
C HIS A 487 4.13 9.62 -10.07
N GLY A 488 4.31 9.07 -8.87
CA GLY A 488 5.39 8.12 -8.55
C GLY A 488 6.78 8.76 -8.37
N LEU A 489 6.89 10.09 -8.46
CA LEU A 489 8.07 10.91 -8.20
C LEU A 489 7.64 12.25 -7.55
N GLN A 490 7.11 12.21 -6.33
CA GLN A 490 6.57 13.36 -5.58
C GLN A 490 7.00 13.50 -4.11
N GLY A 491 7.67 12.50 -3.53
CA GLY A 491 7.85 12.42 -2.08
C GLY A 491 6.58 12.00 -1.34
N PRO A 492 6.63 11.83 0.00
CA PRO A 492 7.76 12.06 0.90
C PRO A 492 8.70 10.84 0.87
N ILE A 493 9.63 10.72 1.83
CA ILE A 493 10.65 9.65 1.86
C ILE A 493 10.06 8.25 1.63
N ASP A 494 8.91 7.96 2.24
CA ASP A 494 8.25 6.65 2.14
C ASP A 494 7.77 6.29 0.73
N ASP A 495 7.58 7.26 -0.19
CA ASP A 495 7.14 6.99 -1.57
C ASP A 495 8.17 6.17 -2.35
N ALA A 496 9.46 6.26 -1.99
CA ALA A 496 10.52 5.43 -2.58
C ALA A 496 10.36 3.93 -2.27
N PHE A 497 9.56 3.56 -1.27
CA PHE A 497 9.32 2.16 -0.88
C PHE A 497 8.03 1.59 -1.47
N MET A 498 7.34 2.37 -2.32
CA MET A 498 6.12 1.97 -3.04
C MET A 498 6.40 1.42 -4.46
N ASP A 499 7.68 1.30 -4.82
CA ASP A 499 8.18 0.64 -6.03
C ASP A 499 9.51 -0.06 -5.71
N SER A 500 10.09 -0.72 -6.71
CA SER A 500 11.32 -1.47 -6.60
C SER A 500 12.47 -0.62 -6.06
N PHE A 501 13.12 -1.09 -4.99
CA PHE A 501 14.25 -0.41 -4.37
C PHE A 501 15.44 -1.34 -4.10
N LEU A 502 16.61 -0.72 -3.89
CA LEU A 502 17.89 -1.34 -3.57
C LEU A 502 18.57 -0.57 -2.43
N MET A 503 18.87 -1.27 -1.33
CA MET A 503 19.68 -0.74 -0.23
C MET A 503 21.17 -0.77 -0.61
N VAL A 504 21.82 0.38 -0.57
CA VAL A 504 23.21 0.56 -1.00
C VAL A 504 24.10 0.86 0.21
N THR A 505 24.90 -0.14 0.58
CA THR A 505 25.80 -0.13 1.74
C THR A 505 27.10 0.63 1.42
N PRO A 506 27.55 1.57 2.27
CA PRO A 506 28.83 2.25 2.08
C PRO A 506 30.00 1.29 2.25
N THR A 507 31.12 1.53 1.55
CA THR A 507 32.34 0.70 1.67
C THR A 507 33.55 1.44 2.24
N ALA A 508 33.54 2.77 2.24
CA ALA A 508 34.59 3.58 2.84
C ALA A 508 34.21 4.06 4.24
N ALA A 509 35.18 4.61 4.97
CA ALA A 509 34.94 5.19 6.29
C ALA A 509 34.09 6.47 6.19
N ALA A 510 33.20 6.66 7.17
CA ALA A 510 32.46 7.92 7.36
C ALA A 510 33.39 9.07 7.77
N MET A 511 32.94 10.31 7.53
CA MET A 511 33.67 11.53 7.87
C MET A 511 33.94 11.62 9.37
N THR A 512 32.97 11.18 10.18
CA THR A 512 33.08 11.12 11.63
C THR A 512 32.60 9.77 12.15
N ARG A 513 33.16 9.35 13.29
CA ARG A 513 32.78 8.08 13.93
C ARG A 513 31.30 8.06 14.37
N PRO A 514 30.74 9.10 15.03
CA PRO A 514 29.33 9.09 15.41
C PRO A 514 28.37 8.88 14.23
N ILE A 515 28.65 9.52 13.08
CA ILE A 515 27.85 9.31 11.86
C ILE A 515 27.98 7.88 11.37
N GLY A 516 29.20 7.35 11.26
CA GLY A 516 29.41 5.97 10.81
C GLY A 516 28.70 4.94 11.68
N ASP A 517 28.79 5.09 13.01
CA ASP A 517 28.13 4.22 13.97
C ASP A 517 26.59 4.32 13.86
N TRP A 518 26.05 5.54 13.69
CA TRP A 518 24.61 5.76 13.47
C TRP A 518 24.13 5.14 12.15
N VAL A 519 24.83 5.37 11.04
CA VAL A 519 24.46 4.85 9.70
C VAL A 519 24.41 3.33 9.73
N ALA A 520 25.41 2.67 10.32
CA ALA A 520 25.45 1.21 10.41
C ALA A 520 24.24 0.65 11.19
N ARG A 521 23.87 1.29 12.30
CA ARG A 521 22.68 0.90 13.07
C ARG A 521 21.40 1.13 12.31
N GLU A 522 21.21 2.31 11.69
CA GLU A 522 19.96 2.65 11.01
C GLU A 522 19.77 1.85 9.70
N GLN A 523 20.85 1.52 8.99
CA GLN A 523 20.76 0.61 7.85
C GLN A 523 20.30 -0.79 8.31
N GLN A 524 20.91 -1.32 9.38
CA GLN A 524 20.53 -2.62 9.92
C GLN A 524 19.08 -2.61 10.42
N HIS A 525 18.68 -1.55 11.12
CA HIS A 525 17.30 -1.32 11.56
C HIS A 525 16.32 -1.35 10.38
N ALA A 526 16.59 -0.61 9.30
CA ALA A 526 15.74 -0.59 8.12
C ALA A 526 15.58 -1.98 7.48
N LEU A 527 16.65 -2.79 7.42
CA LEU A 527 16.60 -4.16 6.89
C LEU A 527 15.77 -5.08 7.79
N ASP A 528 16.04 -5.05 9.09
CA ASP A 528 15.36 -5.91 10.08
C ASP A 528 13.86 -5.61 10.13
N HIS A 529 13.51 -4.32 10.09
CA HIS A 529 12.14 -3.84 10.22
C HIS A 529 11.37 -3.95 8.90
N TRP A 530 12.01 -3.86 7.74
CA TRP A 530 11.36 -4.21 6.45
C TRP A 530 10.92 -5.67 6.45
N ARG A 531 11.81 -6.59 6.89
CA ARG A 531 11.47 -8.01 7.04
C ARG A 531 10.38 -8.23 8.08
N GLN A 532 10.45 -7.53 9.21
CA GLN A 532 9.51 -7.70 10.31
C GLN A 532 8.08 -7.20 9.99
N HIS A 533 7.97 -5.99 9.44
CA HIS A 533 6.68 -5.30 9.28
C HIS A 533 6.10 -5.37 7.88
N PHE A 534 6.94 -5.61 6.88
CA PHE A 534 6.51 -5.80 5.51
C PHE A 534 6.81 -7.19 4.97
N ARG A 535 7.32 -8.12 5.79
CA ARG A 535 7.44 -9.55 5.43
C ARG A 535 8.15 -9.77 4.08
N GLY A 536 9.17 -8.95 3.87
CA GLY A 536 9.90 -8.83 2.62
C GLY A 536 11.40 -8.85 2.85
N HIS A 537 12.19 -9.17 1.83
CA HIS A 537 13.64 -9.18 1.92
C HIS A 537 14.21 -8.09 1.02
N ALA A 538 14.61 -6.97 1.63
CA ALA A 538 15.20 -5.86 0.91
C ALA A 538 16.43 -6.32 0.11
N ARG A 539 16.54 -5.87 -1.14
CA ARG A 539 17.75 -6.10 -1.94
C ARG A 539 18.88 -5.26 -1.37
N VAL A 540 20.07 -5.83 -1.25
CA VAL A 540 21.25 -5.13 -0.71
C VAL A 540 22.44 -5.30 -1.64
N LYS A 541 23.13 -4.21 -1.93
CA LYS A 541 24.45 -4.21 -2.58
C LYS A 541 25.39 -3.26 -1.86
N LYS A 542 26.69 -3.47 -2.04
CA LYS A 542 27.68 -2.45 -1.71
C LYS A 542 27.64 -1.36 -2.78
N ASP A 543 27.96 -0.14 -2.41
CA ASP A 543 28.05 1.01 -3.32
C ASP A 543 28.97 0.76 -4.54
N VAL A 544 30.08 0.04 -4.35
CA VAL A 544 31.04 -0.39 -5.40
C VAL A 544 30.46 -1.41 -6.39
N ASP A 545 29.41 -2.13 -6.00
CA ASP A 545 28.79 -3.20 -6.80
C ASP A 545 27.52 -2.73 -7.52
N VAL A 546 27.12 -1.46 -7.36
CA VAL A 546 25.95 -0.88 -8.04
C VAL A 546 26.22 -0.73 -9.53
N THR A 547 25.38 -1.33 -10.35
CA THR A 547 25.49 -1.33 -11.81
C THR A 547 24.55 -0.32 -12.46
N ALA A 548 24.71 -0.09 -13.77
CA ALA A 548 23.78 0.72 -14.56
C ALA A 548 22.36 0.12 -14.60
N GLU A 549 22.24 -1.20 -14.56
CA GLU A 549 20.95 -1.90 -14.51
C GLU A 549 20.22 -1.63 -13.18
N ASP A 550 20.97 -1.62 -12.07
CA ASP A 550 20.40 -1.28 -10.76
C ASP A 550 19.84 0.15 -10.75
N ILE A 551 20.59 1.11 -11.31
CA ILE A 551 20.18 2.53 -11.44
C ILE A 551 18.93 2.67 -12.34
N ALA A 552 18.82 1.85 -13.38
CA ALA A 552 17.69 1.88 -14.30
C ALA A 552 16.40 1.34 -13.65
N ASN A 553 16.52 0.27 -12.87
CA ASN A 553 15.38 -0.53 -12.42
C ASN A 553 14.91 -0.21 -11.00
N HIS A 554 15.78 0.31 -10.14
CA HIS A 554 15.49 0.49 -8.72
C HIS A 554 15.64 1.93 -8.26
N HIS A 555 14.81 2.32 -7.27
CA HIS A 555 15.14 3.40 -6.36
C HIS A 555 16.38 3.01 -5.54
N LEU A 556 17.31 3.94 -5.32
CA LEU A 556 18.53 3.67 -4.58
C LEU A 556 18.43 4.26 -3.18
N ILE A 557 18.45 3.41 -2.16
CA ILE A 557 18.48 3.82 -0.76
C ILE A 557 19.94 3.84 -0.32
N LEU A 558 20.54 5.02 -0.36
CA LEU A 558 21.95 5.26 -0.12
C LEU A 558 22.19 5.48 1.38
N TRP A 559 23.10 4.71 1.97
CA TRP A 559 23.53 4.85 3.36
C TRP A 559 24.95 5.41 3.45
N GLY A 560 25.22 6.32 4.38
CA GLY A 560 26.52 6.94 4.61
C GLY A 560 26.56 8.45 4.40
N ASP A 561 27.74 8.94 4.04
CA ASP A 561 28.00 10.33 3.66
C ASP A 561 28.82 10.40 2.35
N PHE A 562 29.17 11.61 1.91
CA PHE A 562 29.92 11.83 0.67
C PHE A 562 31.36 11.28 0.67
N SER A 563 31.88 10.84 1.82
CA SER A 563 33.18 10.19 1.95
C SER A 563 33.06 8.66 2.01
N SER A 564 32.00 8.12 2.62
CA SER A 564 31.83 6.69 2.84
C SER A 564 31.12 5.96 1.70
N ASN A 565 30.27 6.66 0.94
CA ASN A 565 29.46 6.06 -0.13
C ASN A 565 29.82 6.63 -1.52
N GLN A 566 30.36 5.80 -2.41
CA GLN A 566 30.80 6.24 -3.73
C GLN A 566 29.66 6.74 -4.64
N MET A 567 28.44 6.21 -4.46
CA MET A 567 27.28 6.64 -5.23
C MET A 567 26.85 8.03 -4.79
N MET A 568 26.82 8.31 -3.49
CA MET A 568 26.55 9.66 -2.98
C MET A 568 27.63 10.64 -3.43
N LYS A 569 28.91 10.25 -3.34
CA LYS A 569 30.04 11.07 -3.82
C LYS A 569 29.90 11.45 -5.29
N ARG A 570 29.42 10.53 -6.13
CA ARG A 570 29.23 10.73 -7.57
C ARG A 570 28.16 11.76 -7.91
N ILE A 571 27.11 11.86 -7.09
CA ILE A 571 25.95 12.73 -7.36
C ILE A 571 25.92 14.01 -6.53
N ARG A 572 26.92 14.23 -5.66
CA ARG A 572 26.89 15.29 -4.63
C ARG A 572 26.68 16.71 -5.16
N GLU A 573 27.17 17.02 -6.36
CA GLU A 573 27.05 18.36 -6.96
C GLU A 573 25.65 18.61 -7.54
N ASP A 574 24.85 17.56 -7.74
CA ASP A 574 23.48 17.61 -8.28
C ASP A 574 22.40 17.58 -7.18
N LEU A 575 22.82 17.50 -5.91
CA LEU A 575 21.93 17.47 -4.75
C LEU A 575 21.77 18.86 -4.14
N PRO A 576 20.61 19.19 -3.54
CA PRO A 576 20.42 20.41 -2.75
C PRO A 576 21.09 20.32 -1.37
N LEU A 577 22.22 19.63 -1.27
CA LEU A 577 22.89 19.26 -0.02
C LEU A 577 24.40 19.44 -0.18
N LYS A 578 25.00 20.25 0.69
CA LYS A 578 26.45 20.28 0.88
C LYS A 578 26.77 19.58 2.19
N TRP A 579 27.68 18.61 2.14
CA TRP A 579 28.11 17.85 3.33
C TRP A 579 29.63 17.72 3.33
N THR A 580 30.25 18.34 4.32
CA THR A 580 31.70 18.37 4.54
C THR A 580 32.02 17.80 5.93
N ASN A 581 33.31 17.70 6.28
CA ASN A 581 33.72 17.24 7.60
C ASN A 581 33.22 18.14 8.75
N ASP A 582 32.95 19.42 8.47
CA ASP A 582 32.58 20.40 9.50
C ASP A 582 31.09 20.72 9.49
N GLU A 583 30.48 20.76 8.29
CA GLU A 583 29.10 21.21 8.12
C GLU A 583 28.23 20.35 7.19
N VAL A 584 26.95 20.26 7.55
CA VAL A 584 25.82 19.84 6.72
C VAL A 584 24.99 21.08 6.40
N GLN A 585 24.82 21.40 5.11
CA GLN A 585 24.07 22.56 4.66
C GLN A 585 22.98 22.17 3.65
N ILE A 586 21.76 22.64 3.90
CA ILE A 586 20.61 22.55 2.98
C ILE A 586 19.96 23.94 2.87
N GLY A 587 19.86 24.45 1.64
CA GLY A 587 19.47 25.85 1.42
C GLY A 587 20.37 26.85 2.17
N SER A 588 19.77 27.74 2.95
CA SER A 588 20.49 28.75 3.75
C SER A 588 20.90 28.27 5.15
N LYS A 589 20.48 27.07 5.57
CA LYS A 589 20.70 26.54 6.92
C LYS A 589 21.94 25.64 6.95
N SER A 590 22.76 25.77 8.00
CA SER A 590 23.96 24.98 8.22
C SER A 590 23.97 24.39 9.63
N PHE A 591 24.43 23.15 9.75
CA PHE A 591 24.46 22.34 10.97
C PHE A 591 25.82 21.65 11.09
N SER A 592 26.22 21.24 12.29
CA SER A 592 27.53 20.59 12.48
C SER A 592 27.51 19.12 12.03
N SER A 593 28.45 18.74 11.17
CA SER A 593 28.70 17.33 10.79
C SER A 593 29.24 16.46 11.94
N ALA A 594 29.52 17.04 13.10
CA ALA A 594 29.87 16.26 14.29
C ALA A 594 28.65 15.56 14.92
N SER A 595 27.44 16.10 14.72
CA SER A 595 26.21 15.60 15.36
C SER A 595 24.98 15.50 14.46
N HIS A 596 25.00 16.09 13.26
CA HIS A 596 23.82 16.15 12.40
C HIS A 596 23.96 15.27 11.16
N VAL A 597 22.88 14.60 10.79
CA VAL A 597 22.78 13.78 9.59
C VAL A 597 21.60 14.24 8.73
N PRO A 598 21.79 14.48 7.42
CA PRO A 598 20.70 14.69 6.49
C PRO A 598 20.01 13.38 6.13
N ILE A 599 18.69 13.43 6.10
CA ILE A 599 17.79 12.40 5.57
C ILE A 599 16.96 13.08 4.47
N LEU A 600 16.92 12.52 3.26
CA LEU A 600 16.10 13.09 2.18
C LEU A 600 15.75 12.09 1.09
N ILE A 601 14.69 12.38 0.35
CA ILE A 601 14.34 11.77 -0.93
C ILE A 601 14.53 12.78 -2.07
N TYR A 602 15.07 12.34 -3.20
CA TYR A 602 15.29 13.21 -4.35
C TYR A 602 15.23 12.44 -5.67
N PRO A 603 14.87 13.04 -6.81
CA PRO A 603 15.05 12.41 -8.11
C PRO A 603 16.52 12.04 -8.32
N ASN A 604 16.78 10.79 -8.68
CA ASN A 604 18.13 10.29 -8.88
C ASN A 604 18.82 11.05 -10.03
N PRO A 605 19.92 11.78 -9.79
CA PRO A 605 20.61 12.53 -10.86
C PRO A 605 21.11 11.65 -12.01
N LEU A 606 21.36 10.35 -11.75
CA LEU A 606 21.77 9.38 -12.76
C LEU A 606 20.58 8.76 -13.52
N ASN A 607 19.35 8.90 -12.99
CA ASN A 607 18.11 8.47 -13.62
C ASN A 607 16.91 9.24 -13.03
N PRO A 608 16.53 10.41 -13.59
CA PRO A 608 15.46 11.25 -13.04
C PRO A 608 14.04 10.64 -13.09
N LYS A 609 13.90 9.37 -13.50
CA LYS A 609 12.67 8.58 -13.40
C LYS A 609 12.60 7.71 -12.13
N LYS A 610 13.65 7.70 -11.31
CA LYS A 610 13.74 6.97 -10.04
C LYS A 610 14.21 7.91 -8.94
N TYR A 611 13.98 7.54 -7.69
CA TYR A 611 14.52 8.21 -6.51
C TYR A 611 15.93 7.75 -6.13
N ILE A 612 16.65 8.65 -5.47
CA ILE A 612 17.55 8.30 -4.37
C ILE A 612 16.88 8.66 -3.03
N VAL A 613 17.19 7.89 -1.99
CA VAL A 613 16.94 8.24 -0.58
C VAL A 613 18.27 8.23 0.13
N ILE A 614 18.54 9.23 0.96
CA ILE A 614 19.74 9.31 1.81
C ILE A 614 19.35 8.95 3.23
N ASN A 615 20.03 7.95 3.80
CA ASN A 615 20.05 7.64 5.23
C ASN A 615 18.68 7.34 5.88
N SER A 616 17.75 6.74 5.15
CA SER A 616 16.46 6.34 5.73
C SER A 616 15.89 5.06 5.10
N GLY A 617 15.21 4.27 5.93
CA GLY A 617 14.20 3.32 5.50
C GLY A 617 12.83 4.01 5.34
N PHE A 618 11.76 3.23 5.49
CA PHE A 618 10.44 3.80 5.77
C PHE A 618 10.46 4.50 7.14
N THR A 619 9.62 5.52 7.34
CA THR A 619 9.86 6.54 8.38
C THR A 619 9.13 6.29 9.69
N TYR A 620 8.03 5.52 9.69
CA TYR A 620 7.39 5.13 10.95
C TYR A 620 8.18 4.04 11.67
N ARG A 621 8.22 4.14 13.00
CA ARG A 621 9.08 3.34 13.87
C ARG A 621 8.27 2.58 14.92
N GLU A 622 8.94 2.00 15.89
CA GLU A 622 8.41 1.05 16.85
C GLU A 622 7.15 1.53 17.56
N TYR A 623 7.08 2.81 17.92
CA TYR A 623 5.91 3.40 18.55
C TYR A 623 4.65 3.27 17.67
N ALA A 624 4.80 3.37 16.36
CA ALA A 624 3.72 3.22 15.41
C ALA A 624 3.33 1.75 15.17
N TYR A 625 4.17 0.77 15.50
CA TYR A 625 3.82 -0.65 15.34
C TYR A 625 2.71 -1.08 16.28
N LEU A 626 2.54 -0.35 17.39
CA LEU A 626 1.55 -0.63 18.40
C LEU A 626 0.14 -0.25 17.97
N ASN A 627 -0.04 0.66 17.01
CA ASN A 627 -1.35 1.05 16.50
C ASN A 627 -1.32 1.37 15.00
N ASN A 628 -2.13 0.67 14.20
CA ASN A 628 -2.14 0.85 12.74
C ASN A 628 -2.53 2.27 12.27
N ALA A 629 -3.23 3.06 13.09
CA ALA A 629 -3.49 4.47 12.80
C ALA A 629 -2.19 5.30 12.78
N ARG A 630 -1.21 4.97 13.62
CA ARG A 630 0.12 5.65 13.67
C ARG A 630 1.05 5.26 12.53
N GLN A 631 0.74 4.22 11.76
CA GLN A 631 1.59 3.74 10.67
C GLN A 631 1.38 4.59 9.42
N VAL A 632 1.86 5.83 9.49
CA VAL A 632 1.78 6.87 8.47
C VAL A 632 3.20 7.45 8.29
N PRO A 633 3.48 8.20 7.22
CA PRO A 633 4.80 8.79 7.05
C PRO A 633 5.08 9.78 8.19
N MET A 634 6.30 9.74 8.73
CA MET A 634 6.73 10.56 9.86
C MET A 634 7.70 11.69 9.46
N LEU A 635 8.40 11.52 8.34
CA LEU A 635 9.32 12.55 7.82
C LEU A 635 8.86 13.03 6.43
N PRO A 636 9.02 14.33 6.12
CA PRO A 636 8.64 14.91 4.83
C PRO A 636 9.70 14.57 3.76
N ASP A 637 9.93 15.43 2.77
CA ASP A 637 10.91 15.11 1.72
C ASP A 637 12.36 15.16 2.21
N TRP A 638 12.64 15.99 3.22
CA TRP A 638 13.95 16.04 3.87
C TRP A 638 13.84 16.43 5.35
N ALA A 639 14.80 15.94 6.14
CA ALA A 639 15.00 16.28 7.53
C ALA A 639 16.49 16.32 7.87
N ILE A 640 16.87 17.19 8.80
CA ILE A 640 18.16 17.16 9.48
C ILE A 640 17.91 16.64 10.88
N VAL A 641 18.61 15.58 11.27
CA VAL A 641 18.47 14.96 12.59
C VAL A 641 19.75 15.07 13.40
N ASP A 642 19.63 15.38 14.69
CA ASP A 642 20.70 15.23 15.67
C ASP A 642 20.77 13.77 16.12
N VAL A 643 21.95 13.18 16.01
CA VAL A 643 22.20 11.75 16.28
C VAL A 643 23.10 11.50 17.49
N VAL A 644 23.49 12.56 18.19
CA VAL A 644 24.42 12.50 19.33
C VAL A 644 23.73 12.83 20.64
N ASN A 645 22.82 13.81 20.64
CA ASN A 645 22.15 14.25 21.86
C ASN A 645 21.01 13.32 22.27
N ALA A 646 20.71 13.30 23.57
CA ALA A 646 19.62 12.49 24.11
C ALA A 646 18.25 13.12 23.74
N PRO A 647 17.32 12.34 23.17
CA PRO A 647 16.01 12.85 22.77
C PRO A 647 15.08 13.06 23.98
N ASP A 648 14.18 14.03 23.86
CA ASP A 648 12.98 14.11 24.70
C ASP A 648 11.99 12.98 24.34
N ALA A 649 10.98 12.74 25.18
CA ALA A 649 10.01 11.66 24.97
C ALA A 649 9.28 11.75 23.61
N ASN A 650 8.98 12.98 23.15
CA ASN A 650 8.36 13.21 21.85
C ASN A 650 9.28 12.83 20.68
N ASP A 651 10.59 12.97 20.87
CA ASP A 651 11.61 12.81 19.82
C ASP A 651 12.34 11.47 19.98
N SER A 652 11.75 10.55 20.74
CA SER A 652 12.24 9.21 21.02
C SER A 652 12.73 8.50 19.76
N ILE A 653 13.77 7.68 19.93
CA ILE A 653 14.31 6.80 18.88
C ILE A 653 13.26 5.82 18.32
N TYR A 654 12.16 5.62 19.04
CA TYR A 654 11.03 4.79 18.61
C TYR A 654 10.00 5.56 17.75
N ARG A 655 10.18 6.87 17.58
CA ARG A 655 9.42 7.72 16.65
C ARG A 655 10.27 8.20 15.48
N PHE A 656 11.51 8.62 15.73
CA PHE A 656 12.41 9.17 14.71
C PHE A 656 13.80 8.52 14.76
N PRO A 657 14.55 8.50 13.64
CA PRO A 657 15.91 7.97 13.59
C PRO A 657 16.95 8.87 14.30
N GLY A 658 16.54 10.03 14.80
CA GLY A 658 17.31 11.01 15.56
C GLY A 658 16.39 12.20 15.89
N ILE A 659 16.85 13.19 16.64
CA ILE A 659 16.02 14.36 17.01
C ILE A 659 15.85 15.25 15.77
N PRO A 660 14.63 15.43 15.23
CA PRO A 660 14.44 16.34 14.09
C PRO A 660 14.71 17.78 14.53
N VAL A 661 15.80 18.37 14.01
CA VAL A 661 16.12 19.79 14.26
C VAL A 661 15.58 20.70 13.16
N ASP A 662 15.31 20.13 11.99
CA ASP A 662 14.66 20.80 10.88
C ASP A 662 14.09 19.78 9.90
N ALA A 663 12.95 20.06 9.28
CA ALA A 663 12.34 19.22 8.27
C ALA A 663 11.38 20.00 7.38
N ASN A 664 11.33 19.68 6.09
CA ASN A 664 10.41 20.33 5.16
C ASN A 664 10.17 19.48 3.89
N PHE A 665 9.23 19.95 3.07
CA PHE A 665 8.98 19.45 1.72
C PHE A 665 9.79 20.27 0.71
N PHE A 666 10.28 19.64 -0.35
CA PHE A 666 10.68 20.37 -1.55
C PHE A 666 9.44 20.96 -2.24
N ASN A 667 9.61 22.06 -2.98
CA ASN A 667 8.55 22.58 -3.83
C ASN A 667 8.27 21.66 -5.03
N GLU A 668 7.30 22.03 -5.86
CA GLU A 668 6.90 21.26 -7.05
C GLU A 668 8.00 21.10 -8.10
N ALA A 669 9.06 21.90 -8.03
CA ALA A 669 10.25 21.83 -8.87
C ALA A 669 11.45 21.16 -8.16
N TRP A 670 11.21 20.45 -7.05
CA TRP A 670 12.23 19.81 -6.22
C TRP A 670 13.26 20.77 -5.58
N GLN A 671 12.93 22.05 -5.41
CA GLN A 671 13.81 23.02 -4.76
C GLN A 671 13.50 23.15 -3.27
N VAL A 672 14.54 23.45 -2.47
CA VAL A 672 14.40 23.74 -1.04
C VAL A 672 13.53 24.99 -0.86
N LYS A 673 12.55 24.91 0.05
CA LYS A 673 11.65 26.03 0.39
C LYS A 673 12.30 27.05 1.32
#